data_AF-A0AAE3R7M7-F1
#
_entry.id   AF-A0AAE3R7M7-F1
#
_cell.length_a   1.000
_cell.length_b   1.000
_cell.length_c   1.000
_cell.angle_alpha   90.00
_cell.angle_beta   90.00
_cell.angle_gamma   90.00
#
_symmetry.space_group_name_H-M   'P 1'
#
loop_
_entity.id
_entity.type
_entity.pdbx_description
1 polymer ?
#
loop_
_entity_poly.entity_id
_entity_poly.type
_entity_poly.pdbx_seq_one_letter_code
_entity_poly.pdbx_strand_id
1 'polypeptide(L)'
;MPTLHALLVGINGYPVKPLQGCINDVNAVKKYLIDSTTAVGIPLKLKILTDNEEVKPTRDNLISSFACFKDAEDDDVCLFYYSGHGSFSPAPPEFWTETDGLNESLVCIDSRQSGGRDLMDKELSVLIWQAMIGKPNVTFVVITDCCHSGTITKNIFDSDVVERMASPNTIPQTFNEYYGYDLIIEGQHAFEKSVGQSGREQYNVARGRHIHLGASRDHQTSKELKIEGEQRGVFTYSLIKELTRCEGRISYRELIDLARISVKHLVSDQDPTLNIDGGLSQLDENKIFLTDSFLKSDGKRLVYHSTQDNQWYLKGGKFHGIRKGDKILIDGIGETKVIADPTPDESLIEAIEGMVTVQPYSAIVKRAQARPIKIGLHFSIPQKIKELLLDTERMMQPDQFAFTEFDGQYIVGYKNGTIALFAKGSEKPIFKPLLLDIDAQRIQFIGQIERFCKWIHLLELQNTTTVITNNDYLISLYLSPTNSRSAVDFIEQQDLAAITDLHYKFINQTWTQPSIMVKIKNMSNVTLFFSPVYLSMNFGIQGTLLNQLELKPGKEAWLTWNKGMRQVEVIPLIIEKKEYLDLGYNSIIEYIKILISTSPIKTSDIDQPGIELPNLLTKNLKSKSTAKRGISCEVVELADSQVEWKTETIGLRITRPLDIVEIGPHKETQIAGIVIEGHELVAKVNLSSSSLTSKVADSILPPHQANHNSALVPIDLAGGTTRTEVVMDVIELQDVKNIDSVSPQNPLKIRLSEVENSDESILPIGYNAETGLYFPLGYFHDGKVIIETLSSETPTDATITKKSFLGSIKIYFQKVIGKKIGLRFNYPRLAIPTVVDGNVEYNNDVPTIAAKVKEATSIAVFVHGIIGDTEGMAQSAAMVFSEFGSINKQFGLVLTFDYENLDTSIEDNGSMLGEKLADVGLAPGHGKELIIIAHSMGGLVSRWFIEQKKGNKVVSKLFMLGTPNNGSAWSDVRDMAESLITMAINGVAFLKPWTLAISLFGKAVRGTQNSLKQMHSDSPFYKALNNGTDPKIPYIVVAGNTQLISPKIDDTATKLMKLFTIVRKRGAYLALDTLIFKNPNDIAVTVRSIEQLDSSTWKKKPEIYYVACDHLNYFNNEEAMRIVLSSK
;
A
#
# COMPACT_ATOMS: atom_id res chain seq x y z
N MET A 1 -15.40 18.75 -44.56
CA MET A 1 -15.26 17.28 -44.65
C MET A 1 -13.77 17.01 -44.73
N PRO A 2 -13.25 16.02 -44.00
CA PRO A 2 -11.82 15.76 -43.95
C PRO A 2 -11.29 15.35 -45.33
N THR A 3 -10.11 15.83 -45.66
CA THR A 3 -9.37 15.51 -46.89
C THR A 3 -8.28 14.50 -46.56
N LEU A 4 -8.13 13.48 -47.40
CA LEU A 4 -6.95 12.62 -47.39
C LEU A 4 -5.87 13.23 -48.29
N HIS A 5 -4.74 13.61 -47.71
CA HIS A 5 -3.53 14.03 -48.41
C HIS A 5 -2.57 12.86 -48.45
N ALA A 6 -2.15 12.41 -49.63
CA ALA A 6 -1.32 11.22 -49.78
C ALA A 6 -0.10 11.49 -50.68
N LEU A 7 1.09 11.17 -50.19
CA LEU A 7 2.34 11.08 -50.95
C LEU A 7 2.71 9.61 -51.11
N LEU A 8 2.62 9.08 -52.33
CA LEU A 8 3.02 7.70 -52.66
C LEU A 8 4.33 7.70 -53.43
N VAL A 9 5.34 7.03 -52.88
CA VAL A 9 6.68 6.87 -53.47
C VAL A 9 6.92 5.39 -53.81
N GLY A 10 7.41 5.11 -55.02
CA GLY A 10 7.68 3.75 -55.50
C GLY A 10 8.86 3.73 -56.44
N ILE A 11 9.93 3.01 -56.08
CA ILE A 11 11.21 3.03 -56.80
C ILE A 11 11.61 1.60 -57.19
N ASN A 12 11.76 1.36 -58.50
CA ASN A 12 12.21 0.10 -59.09
C ASN A 12 13.61 0.26 -59.72
N GLY A 13 13.83 1.34 -60.48
CA GLY A 13 14.97 1.60 -61.37
C GLY A 13 16.27 2.01 -60.67
N TYR A 14 16.63 1.35 -59.58
CA TYR A 14 17.91 1.57 -58.90
C TYR A 14 19.11 1.24 -59.82
N PRO A 15 20.21 2.02 -59.76
CA PRO A 15 21.42 1.77 -60.56
C PRO A 15 22.15 0.48 -60.15
N VAL A 16 21.87 -0.04 -58.96
CA VAL A 16 22.37 -1.32 -58.43
C VAL A 16 21.18 -2.05 -57.81
N LYS A 17 20.99 -3.33 -58.14
CA LYS A 17 19.87 -4.17 -57.67
C LYS A 17 18.48 -3.53 -57.93
N PRO A 18 18.05 -3.39 -59.19
CA PRO A 18 16.71 -2.91 -59.50
C PRO A 18 15.62 -3.86 -58.99
N LEU A 19 14.52 -3.29 -58.49
CA LEU A 19 13.31 -3.97 -58.05
C LEU A 19 12.24 -3.94 -59.17
N GLN A 20 11.14 -4.68 -58.99
CA GLN A 20 10.03 -4.72 -59.94
C GLN A 20 8.65 -4.47 -59.30
N GLY A 21 8.46 -4.76 -58.01
CA GLY A 21 7.15 -4.68 -57.36
C GLY A 21 6.72 -3.30 -56.87
N CYS A 22 7.64 -2.37 -56.62
CA CYS A 22 7.35 -1.13 -55.87
C CYS A 22 6.33 -0.22 -56.58
N ILE A 23 6.39 -0.14 -57.91
CA ILE A 23 5.43 0.64 -58.72
C ILE A 23 4.05 -0.07 -58.78
N ASN A 24 4.02 -1.40 -58.76
CA ASN A 24 2.77 -2.17 -58.73
C ASN A 24 2.06 -2.00 -57.37
N ASP A 25 2.84 -1.91 -56.30
CA ASP A 25 2.37 -1.65 -54.94
C ASP A 25 1.80 -0.23 -54.80
N VAL A 26 2.52 0.80 -55.28
CA VAL A 26 2.00 2.18 -55.37
C VAL A 26 0.69 2.26 -56.16
N ASN A 27 0.59 1.52 -57.27
CA ASN A 27 -0.65 1.48 -58.07
C ASN A 27 -1.81 0.78 -57.33
N ALA A 28 -1.54 -0.26 -56.53
CA ALA A 28 -2.56 -0.92 -55.72
C ALA A 28 -3.02 -0.05 -54.54
N VAL A 29 -2.09 0.61 -53.83
CA VAL A 29 -2.42 1.59 -52.78
C VAL A 29 -3.25 2.73 -53.38
N LYS A 30 -2.80 3.32 -54.49
CA LYS A 30 -3.54 4.35 -55.24
C LYS A 30 -4.97 3.92 -55.57
N LYS A 31 -5.17 2.69 -56.07
CA LYS A 31 -6.51 2.15 -56.35
C LYS A 31 -7.35 2.03 -55.08
N TYR A 32 -6.81 1.41 -54.02
CA TYR A 32 -7.52 1.26 -52.74
C TYR A 32 -7.94 2.62 -52.15
N LEU A 33 -7.05 3.62 -52.19
CA LEU A 33 -7.36 4.97 -51.72
C LEU A 33 -8.47 5.63 -52.56
N ILE A 34 -8.44 5.52 -53.89
CA ILE A 34 -9.50 6.06 -54.76
C ILE A 34 -10.84 5.37 -54.48
N ASP A 35 -10.86 4.03 -54.42
CA ASP A 35 -12.09 3.26 -54.19
C ASP A 35 -12.70 3.58 -52.81
N SER A 36 -11.88 3.58 -51.75
CA SER A 36 -12.33 3.84 -50.36
C SER A 36 -12.76 5.29 -50.14
N THR A 37 -12.00 6.29 -50.62
CA THR A 37 -12.41 7.71 -50.51
C THR A 37 -13.69 7.99 -51.31
N THR A 38 -13.88 7.35 -52.46
CA THR A 38 -15.13 7.43 -53.24
C THR A 38 -16.31 6.80 -52.50
N ALA A 39 -16.13 5.64 -51.85
CA ALA A 39 -17.18 4.95 -51.11
C ALA A 39 -17.67 5.72 -49.87
N VAL A 40 -16.79 6.52 -49.24
CA VAL A 40 -17.11 7.33 -48.05
C VAL A 40 -17.45 8.79 -48.40
N GLY A 41 -17.09 9.26 -49.61
CA GLY A 41 -17.41 10.60 -50.11
C GLY A 41 -16.43 11.70 -49.66
N ILE A 42 -15.18 11.36 -49.35
CA ILE A 42 -14.16 12.31 -48.88
C ILE A 42 -13.17 12.72 -50.00
N PRO A 43 -12.65 13.97 -50.03
CA PRO A 43 -11.67 14.38 -51.04
C PRO A 43 -10.31 13.69 -50.87
N LEU A 44 -9.63 13.42 -51.99
CA LEU A 44 -8.28 12.87 -52.06
C LEU A 44 -7.33 13.83 -52.80
N LYS A 45 -6.33 14.38 -52.10
CA LYS A 45 -5.20 15.12 -52.66
C LYS A 45 -4.01 14.16 -52.80
N LEU A 46 -3.72 13.71 -54.03
CA LEU A 46 -2.72 12.67 -54.29
C LEU A 46 -1.47 13.22 -55.00
N LYS A 47 -0.30 13.05 -54.39
CA LYS A 47 1.02 13.25 -54.98
C LYS A 47 1.69 11.88 -55.18
N ILE A 48 2.26 11.66 -56.36
CA ILE A 48 2.99 10.44 -56.72
C ILE A 48 4.43 10.83 -57.07
N LEU A 49 5.37 9.94 -56.74
CA LEU A 49 6.78 10.06 -57.08
C LEU A 49 7.35 8.66 -57.41
N THR A 50 7.44 8.33 -58.71
CA THR A 50 7.99 7.05 -59.18
C THR A 50 8.91 7.25 -60.38
N ASP A 51 9.64 6.22 -60.77
CA ASP A 51 10.54 6.22 -61.94
C ASP A 51 9.83 6.61 -63.25
N ASN A 52 8.51 6.41 -63.33
CA ASN A 52 7.68 6.71 -64.50
C ASN A 52 7.23 8.18 -64.56
N GLU A 53 7.24 8.91 -63.44
CA GLU A 53 6.85 10.32 -63.38
C GLU A 53 7.92 11.24 -64.00
N GLU A 54 7.56 12.46 -64.40
CA GLU A 54 8.53 13.46 -64.88
C GLU A 54 9.56 13.83 -63.80
N VAL A 55 9.07 14.08 -62.58
CA VAL A 55 9.89 14.34 -61.39
C VAL A 55 10.31 13.01 -60.76
N LYS A 56 11.58 12.64 -60.91
CA LYS A 56 12.13 11.38 -60.41
C LYS A 56 12.27 11.36 -58.87
N PRO A 57 12.18 10.18 -58.21
CA PRO A 57 12.31 10.04 -56.76
C PRO A 57 13.76 10.15 -56.26
N THR A 58 14.37 11.32 -56.48
CA THR A 58 15.65 11.69 -55.86
C THR A 58 15.43 12.18 -54.43
N ARG A 59 16.47 12.16 -53.59
CA ARG A 59 16.37 12.62 -52.18
C ARG A 59 15.78 14.02 -52.06
N ASP A 60 16.25 14.96 -52.87
CA ASP A 60 15.82 16.36 -52.79
C ASP A 60 14.39 16.56 -53.34
N ASN A 61 13.97 15.77 -54.34
CA ASN A 61 12.59 15.76 -54.83
C ASN A 61 11.62 15.10 -53.83
N LEU A 62 12.08 14.10 -53.09
CA LEU A 62 11.32 13.43 -52.04
C LEU A 62 11.13 14.37 -50.83
N ILE A 63 12.21 15.01 -50.35
CA ILE A 63 12.15 16.11 -49.36
C ILE A 63 11.16 17.19 -49.81
N SER A 64 11.31 17.69 -51.04
CA SER A 64 10.43 18.73 -51.59
C SER A 64 8.96 18.30 -51.69
N SER A 65 8.70 17.00 -51.85
CA SER A 65 7.33 16.47 -51.97
C SER A 65 6.55 16.46 -50.65
N PHE A 66 7.21 16.50 -49.48
CA PHE A 66 6.52 16.67 -48.18
C PHE A 66 5.75 17.99 -48.08
N ALA A 67 6.05 18.98 -48.94
CA ALA A 67 5.27 20.22 -49.04
C ALA A 67 3.78 19.99 -49.36
N CYS A 68 3.36 18.84 -49.90
CA CYS A 68 1.94 18.53 -50.12
C CYS A 68 1.13 18.45 -48.81
N PHE A 69 1.75 18.10 -47.68
CA PHE A 69 1.09 18.06 -46.36
C PHE A 69 0.96 19.44 -45.70
N LYS A 70 1.58 20.48 -46.28
CA LYS A 70 1.55 21.85 -45.75
C LYS A 70 0.12 22.39 -45.65
N ASP A 71 -0.72 22.07 -46.64
CA ASP A 71 -2.09 22.60 -46.77
C ASP A 71 -3.16 21.66 -46.16
N ALA A 72 -2.75 20.76 -45.25
CA ALA A 72 -3.66 19.97 -44.42
C ALA A 72 -4.16 20.78 -43.21
N GLU A 73 -5.48 20.79 -42.99
CA GLU A 73 -6.15 21.49 -41.89
C GLU A 73 -6.53 20.52 -40.77
N ASP A 74 -7.11 21.00 -39.66
CA ASP A 74 -7.62 20.11 -38.60
C ASP A 74 -8.69 19.15 -39.15
N ASP A 75 -8.76 17.94 -38.56
CA ASP A 75 -9.51 16.76 -39.03
C ASP A 75 -9.01 16.12 -40.35
N ASP A 76 -8.09 16.73 -41.11
CA ASP A 76 -7.48 16.08 -42.29
C ASP A 76 -6.58 14.89 -41.91
N VAL A 77 -6.40 13.98 -42.86
CA VAL A 77 -5.52 12.82 -42.73
C VAL A 77 -4.37 12.94 -43.74
N CYS A 78 -3.15 12.75 -43.27
CA CYS A 78 -1.94 12.72 -44.08
C CYS A 78 -1.41 11.28 -44.18
N LEU A 79 -1.01 10.84 -45.36
CA LEU A 79 -0.41 9.53 -45.61
C LEU A 79 0.89 9.69 -46.42
N PHE A 80 2.01 9.28 -45.83
CA PHE A 80 3.25 9.02 -46.56
C PHE A 80 3.40 7.51 -46.76
N TYR A 81 3.46 7.07 -48.02
CA TYR A 81 3.71 5.67 -48.39
C TYR A 81 5.01 5.59 -49.18
N TYR A 82 5.89 4.67 -48.81
CA TYR A 82 7.14 4.39 -49.50
C TYR A 82 7.28 2.90 -49.80
N SER A 83 7.64 2.56 -51.03
CA SER A 83 8.06 1.22 -51.43
C SER A 83 9.35 1.30 -52.25
N GLY A 84 10.35 0.53 -51.85
CA GLY A 84 11.69 0.63 -52.43
C GLY A 84 12.74 -0.04 -51.55
N HIS A 85 14.00 0.30 -51.78
CA HIS A 85 15.11 -0.16 -50.96
C HIS A 85 15.24 0.66 -49.67
N GLY A 86 15.45 -0.04 -48.55
CA GLY A 86 16.08 0.53 -47.37
C GLY A 86 17.56 0.15 -47.29
N SER A 87 18.28 0.80 -46.39
CA SER A 87 19.72 0.64 -46.14
C SER A 87 20.07 1.20 -44.76
N PHE A 88 21.33 1.10 -44.37
CA PHE A 88 21.92 1.76 -43.20
C PHE A 88 23.26 2.43 -43.54
N SER A 89 23.74 3.29 -42.64
CA SER A 89 25.01 4.03 -42.74
C SER A 89 25.63 4.27 -41.35
N PRO A 90 26.94 4.55 -41.22
CA PRO A 90 27.54 4.91 -39.93
C PRO A 90 26.95 6.19 -39.36
N ALA A 91 26.43 6.14 -38.12
CA ALA A 91 25.92 7.31 -37.43
C ALA A 91 27.09 8.24 -36.96
N PRO A 92 26.93 9.57 -37.03
CA PRO A 92 27.88 10.50 -36.43
C PRO A 92 27.93 10.38 -34.89
N PRO A 93 29.05 10.75 -34.22
CA PRO A 93 29.23 10.62 -32.77
C PRO A 93 28.11 11.23 -31.91
N GLU A 94 27.48 12.28 -32.41
CA GLU A 94 26.34 12.99 -31.83
C GLU A 94 25.08 12.12 -31.63
N PHE A 95 24.99 10.98 -32.32
CA PHE A 95 23.89 10.01 -32.24
C PHE A 95 24.32 8.64 -31.67
N TRP A 96 25.53 8.49 -31.10
CA TRP A 96 26.01 7.24 -30.48
C TRP A 96 25.34 6.91 -29.12
N THR A 97 24.05 7.20 -29.00
CA THR A 97 23.12 6.65 -28.00
C THR A 97 22.51 5.32 -28.46
N GLU A 98 22.52 5.05 -29.76
CA GLU A 98 21.86 3.89 -30.38
C GLU A 98 22.80 2.67 -30.40
N THR A 99 22.25 1.45 -30.32
CA THR A 99 22.95 0.27 -29.76
C THR A 99 24.03 -0.38 -30.64
N ASP A 100 24.16 0.04 -31.89
CA ASP A 100 25.13 -0.46 -32.88
C ASP A 100 25.97 0.63 -33.57
N GLY A 101 25.57 1.91 -33.44
CA GLY A 101 26.25 3.05 -34.08
C GLY A 101 25.87 3.28 -35.55
N LEU A 102 24.72 2.81 -36.00
CA LEU A 102 24.21 2.98 -37.37
C LEU A 102 22.95 3.86 -37.42
N ASN A 103 22.78 4.60 -38.52
CA ASN A 103 21.53 5.27 -38.88
C ASN A 103 20.89 4.52 -40.07
N GLU A 104 19.58 4.29 -39.98
CA GLU A 104 18.78 3.70 -41.06
C GLU A 104 18.46 4.73 -42.17
N SER A 105 18.18 4.25 -43.37
CA SER A 105 17.94 5.11 -44.53
C SER A 105 16.94 4.55 -45.55
N LEU A 106 16.19 5.46 -46.19
CA LEU A 106 15.40 5.19 -47.40
C LEU A 106 16.24 5.52 -48.63
N VAL A 107 16.39 4.55 -49.53
CA VAL A 107 17.28 4.64 -50.69
C VAL A 107 16.54 5.30 -51.85
N CYS A 108 17.04 6.44 -52.30
CA CYS A 108 16.47 7.22 -53.40
C CYS A 108 17.03 6.76 -54.76
N ILE A 109 16.46 7.21 -55.88
CA ILE A 109 16.92 6.78 -57.22
C ILE A 109 18.34 7.29 -57.56
N ASP A 110 18.74 8.41 -56.94
CA ASP A 110 20.08 9.00 -56.99
C ASP A 110 21.06 8.42 -55.95
N SER A 111 20.59 7.63 -54.98
CA SER A 111 21.46 6.96 -54.02
C SER A 111 22.52 6.09 -54.69
N ARG A 112 23.72 6.08 -54.10
CA ARG A 112 24.92 5.39 -54.63
C ARG A 112 25.42 5.92 -55.98
N GLN A 113 24.82 6.97 -56.55
CA GLN A 113 25.41 7.77 -57.63
C GLN A 113 26.33 8.87 -57.07
N SER A 114 27.15 9.50 -57.93
CA SER A 114 28.09 10.54 -57.50
C SER A 114 27.35 11.77 -56.95
N GLY A 115 27.55 12.07 -55.67
CA GLY A 115 26.89 13.17 -54.96
C GLY A 115 25.48 12.85 -54.42
N GLY A 116 24.88 11.72 -54.82
CA GLY A 116 23.56 11.29 -54.33
C GLY A 116 23.63 10.67 -52.94
N ARG A 117 22.58 10.89 -52.13
CA ARG A 117 22.49 10.45 -50.74
C ARG A 117 21.14 9.79 -50.46
N ASP A 118 21.12 8.86 -49.51
CA ASP A 118 19.86 8.33 -48.95
C ASP A 118 19.19 9.41 -48.09
N LEU A 119 17.87 9.31 -47.89
CA LEU A 119 17.20 10.04 -46.81
C LEU A 119 17.39 9.25 -45.51
N MET A 120 17.99 9.85 -44.48
CA MET A 120 18.17 9.18 -43.19
C MET A 120 16.89 9.22 -42.33
N ASP A 121 16.74 8.25 -41.43
CA ASP A 121 15.61 8.16 -40.49
C ASP A 121 15.43 9.45 -39.66
N LYS A 122 16.52 10.06 -39.20
CA LYS A 122 16.49 11.34 -38.46
C LYS A 122 15.96 12.48 -39.35
N GLU A 123 16.29 12.47 -40.65
CA GLU A 123 15.78 13.46 -41.61
C GLU A 123 14.27 13.27 -41.87
N LEU A 124 13.82 12.02 -42.00
CA LEU A 124 12.40 11.68 -42.09
C LEU A 124 11.62 12.12 -40.84
N SER A 125 12.19 11.93 -39.65
CA SER A 125 11.62 12.43 -38.39
C SER A 125 11.41 13.95 -38.41
N VAL A 126 12.39 14.71 -38.92
CA VAL A 126 12.29 16.17 -39.07
C VAL A 126 11.23 16.56 -40.10
N LEU A 127 11.12 15.86 -41.24
CA LEU A 127 10.10 16.13 -42.26
C LEU A 127 8.68 15.92 -41.72
N ILE A 128 8.45 14.84 -40.97
CA ILE A 128 7.15 14.56 -40.34
C ILE A 128 6.86 15.57 -39.22
N TRP A 129 7.87 15.95 -38.42
CA TRP A 129 7.74 17.03 -37.42
C TRP A 129 7.35 18.37 -38.07
N GLN A 130 8.01 18.75 -39.15
CA GLN A 130 7.73 19.97 -39.91
C GLN A 130 6.34 19.97 -40.57
N ALA A 131 5.83 18.81 -40.96
CA ALA A 131 4.46 18.67 -41.48
C ALA A 131 3.38 18.78 -40.38
N MET A 132 3.73 18.47 -39.12
CA MET A 132 2.78 18.28 -38.00
C MET A 132 2.85 19.35 -36.90
N ILE A 133 3.90 20.16 -36.85
CA ILE A 133 3.99 21.29 -35.92
C ILE A 133 2.89 22.32 -36.23
N GLY A 134 2.30 22.90 -35.18
CA GLY A 134 1.10 23.74 -35.27
C GLY A 134 -0.23 23.01 -35.58
N LYS A 135 -0.23 21.70 -35.88
CA LYS A 135 -1.43 20.94 -36.32
C LYS A 135 -1.88 19.88 -35.31
N PRO A 136 -2.71 20.24 -34.30
CA PRO A 136 -3.08 19.32 -33.22
C PRO A 136 -4.08 18.23 -33.60
N ASN A 137 -4.94 18.40 -34.61
CA ASN A 137 -6.00 17.43 -34.92
C ASN A 137 -5.83 16.70 -36.27
N VAL A 138 -4.73 16.93 -36.99
CA VAL A 138 -4.33 16.07 -38.14
C VAL A 138 -3.89 14.69 -37.65
N THR A 139 -4.28 13.63 -38.38
CA THR A 139 -3.71 12.29 -38.22
C THR A 139 -2.71 12.02 -39.35
N PHE A 140 -1.44 11.82 -39.02
CA PHE A 140 -0.39 11.45 -40.00
C PHE A 140 -0.10 9.95 -39.93
N VAL A 141 -0.04 9.30 -41.08
CA VAL A 141 0.29 7.88 -41.25
C VAL A 141 1.52 7.75 -42.14
N VAL A 142 2.47 6.91 -41.74
CA VAL A 142 3.63 6.50 -42.52
C VAL A 142 3.50 5.00 -42.79
N ILE A 143 3.77 4.57 -44.02
CA ILE A 143 3.80 3.16 -44.40
C ILE A 143 5.09 2.91 -45.20
N THR A 144 5.94 1.99 -44.74
CA THR A 144 7.23 1.70 -45.40
C THR A 144 7.36 0.23 -45.78
N ASP A 145 7.43 -0.03 -47.08
CA ASP A 145 7.68 -1.36 -47.66
C ASP A 145 9.12 -1.46 -48.20
N CYS A 146 10.04 -1.58 -47.24
CA CYS A 146 11.49 -1.66 -47.41
C CYS A 146 12.13 -2.43 -46.24
N CYS A 147 13.41 -2.81 -46.36
CA CYS A 147 14.18 -3.49 -45.32
C CYS A 147 15.10 -2.53 -44.56
N HIS A 148 15.29 -2.74 -43.25
CA HIS A 148 16.23 -1.96 -42.45
C HIS A 148 17.39 -2.80 -41.87
N SER A 149 17.31 -4.13 -41.99
CA SER A 149 18.14 -5.07 -41.24
C SER A 149 19.62 -5.17 -41.59
N GLY A 150 20.48 -5.00 -40.58
CA GLY A 150 21.95 -5.05 -40.67
C GLY A 150 22.60 -6.37 -41.16
N THR A 151 21.82 -7.45 -41.32
CA THR A 151 22.36 -8.81 -41.51
C THR A 151 22.08 -9.33 -42.93
N ILE A 152 23.11 -9.45 -43.77
CA ILE A 152 23.01 -10.08 -45.09
C ILE A 152 23.00 -11.61 -44.92
N THR A 153 21.83 -12.13 -44.54
CA THR A 153 21.59 -13.58 -44.42
C THR A 153 21.42 -14.18 -45.81
N LYS A 154 22.47 -14.82 -46.33
CA LYS A 154 22.46 -15.43 -47.67
C LYS A 154 21.55 -16.67 -47.76
N ASN A 155 20.25 -16.46 -47.90
CA ASN A 155 19.36 -17.51 -48.40
C ASN A 155 19.62 -17.72 -49.89
N ILE A 156 20.19 -18.88 -50.23
CA ILE A 156 20.70 -19.25 -51.57
C ILE A 156 19.69 -20.15 -52.34
N PHE A 157 18.52 -20.40 -51.76
CA PHE A 157 17.68 -21.56 -52.11
C PHE A 157 16.30 -21.27 -52.71
N ASP A 158 15.99 -20.01 -53.06
CA ASP A 158 14.79 -19.71 -53.85
C ASP A 158 15.07 -18.58 -54.86
N SER A 159 14.65 -18.76 -56.12
CA SER A 159 14.97 -17.84 -57.23
C SER A 159 13.97 -16.70 -57.37
N ASP A 160 12.78 -16.86 -56.78
CA ASP A 160 11.61 -16.03 -57.08
C ASP A 160 11.34 -14.99 -55.97
N VAL A 161 12.23 -14.92 -54.98
CA VAL A 161 12.18 -14.04 -53.80
C VAL A 161 13.22 -12.92 -53.93
N VAL A 162 12.78 -11.66 -53.94
CA VAL A 162 13.68 -10.50 -54.01
C VAL A 162 13.55 -9.62 -52.77
N GLU A 163 14.66 -9.44 -52.05
CA GLU A 163 14.70 -8.62 -50.83
C GLU A 163 14.79 -7.12 -51.12
N ARG A 164 14.01 -6.30 -50.42
CA ARG A 164 14.00 -4.83 -50.50
C ARG A 164 15.10 -4.14 -49.67
N MET A 165 16.29 -4.75 -49.63
CA MET A 165 17.52 -4.22 -49.00
C MET A 165 18.59 -3.86 -50.05
N ALA A 166 19.21 -2.68 -49.95
CA ALA A 166 20.38 -2.29 -50.73
C ALA A 166 21.70 -2.51 -49.96
N SER A 167 22.85 -2.37 -50.63
CA SER A 167 24.15 -2.41 -49.94
C SER A 167 24.35 -1.19 -49.03
N PRO A 168 24.94 -1.36 -47.83
CA PRO A 168 25.11 -0.28 -46.86
C PRO A 168 25.89 0.91 -47.41
N ASN A 169 25.57 2.12 -46.98
CA ASN A 169 26.36 3.29 -47.32
C ASN A 169 27.58 3.37 -46.39
N THR A 170 28.77 3.01 -46.91
CA THR A 170 30.02 3.07 -46.14
C THR A 170 30.61 4.49 -46.03
N ILE A 171 29.95 5.50 -46.61
CA ILE A 171 30.35 6.90 -46.48
C ILE A 171 29.66 7.50 -45.24
N PRO A 172 30.40 7.80 -44.15
CA PRO A 172 29.82 8.45 -42.98
C PRO A 172 29.43 9.89 -43.32
N GLN A 173 28.29 10.35 -42.80
CA GLN A 173 27.85 11.75 -42.91
C GLN A 173 28.22 12.52 -41.65
N THR A 174 28.60 13.79 -41.76
CA THR A 174 28.77 14.66 -40.58
C THR A 174 27.43 15.24 -40.16
N PHE A 175 27.23 15.46 -38.86
CA PHE A 175 25.93 15.87 -38.28
C PHE A 175 25.32 17.13 -38.93
N ASN A 176 26.17 18.07 -39.39
CA ASN A 176 25.75 19.28 -40.11
C ASN A 176 25.29 19.07 -41.57
N GLU A 177 25.39 17.85 -42.13
CA GLU A 177 24.89 17.52 -43.47
C GLU A 177 23.42 17.06 -43.49
N TYR A 178 22.83 16.84 -42.30
CA TYR A 178 21.47 16.35 -42.11
C TYR A 178 20.43 17.44 -42.36
N TYR A 179 19.35 17.10 -43.07
CA TYR A 179 18.18 17.95 -43.20
C TYR A 179 17.62 18.31 -41.82
N GLY A 180 17.56 19.61 -41.53
CA GLY A 180 17.07 20.12 -40.26
C GLY A 180 18.14 20.63 -39.28
N TYR A 181 19.45 20.47 -39.55
CA TYR A 181 20.51 20.83 -38.60
C TYR A 181 20.34 22.25 -37.98
N ASP A 182 20.14 23.29 -38.79
CA ASP A 182 19.87 24.67 -38.36
C ASP A 182 18.36 25.04 -38.30
N LEU A 183 17.45 24.07 -38.42
CA LEU A 183 16.01 24.33 -38.55
C LEU A 183 15.35 24.63 -37.19
N ILE A 184 14.70 25.79 -37.11
CA ILE A 184 13.92 26.24 -35.96
C ILE A 184 12.50 26.56 -36.41
N ILE A 185 11.49 25.98 -35.76
CA ILE A 185 10.07 26.26 -36.01
C ILE A 185 9.37 26.47 -34.66
N GLU A 186 8.57 27.54 -34.54
CA GLU A 186 7.89 27.93 -33.29
C GLU A 186 8.82 28.03 -32.05
N GLY A 187 10.10 28.35 -32.27
CA GLY A 187 11.13 28.43 -31.21
C GLY A 187 11.68 27.07 -30.76
N GLN A 188 11.28 25.97 -31.40
CA GLN A 188 11.83 24.63 -31.18
C GLN A 188 12.86 24.30 -32.27
N HIS A 189 14.01 23.77 -31.86
CA HIS A 189 15.04 23.27 -32.79
C HIS A 189 14.69 21.84 -33.24
N ALA A 190 14.98 21.52 -34.50
CA ALA A 190 14.82 20.17 -35.04
C ALA A 190 15.82 19.15 -34.44
N PHE A 191 16.95 19.63 -33.91
CA PHE A 191 17.89 18.85 -33.10
C PHE A 191 18.26 19.62 -31.82
N GLU A 192 18.04 19.02 -30.65
CA GLU A 192 18.35 19.66 -29.34
C GLU A 192 19.48 18.93 -28.60
N LYS A 193 20.47 19.72 -28.18
CA LYS A 193 21.68 19.25 -27.48
C LYS A 193 21.37 18.70 -26.09
N SER A 194 22.03 17.62 -25.75
CA SER A 194 21.96 16.89 -24.47
C SER A 194 23.35 16.43 -24.03
N VAL A 195 23.47 16.03 -22.76
CA VAL A 195 24.73 15.62 -22.14
C VAL A 195 24.68 14.11 -21.89
N GLY A 196 25.51 13.35 -22.61
CA GLY A 196 25.58 11.90 -22.46
C GLY A 196 26.34 11.45 -21.22
N GLN A 197 26.12 10.19 -20.80
CA GLN A 197 26.76 9.59 -19.62
C GLN A 197 28.30 9.69 -19.62
N SER A 198 28.93 9.75 -20.80
CA SER A 198 30.39 9.89 -20.96
C SER A 198 30.90 11.34 -21.08
N GLY A 199 30.06 12.35 -20.80
CA GLY A 199 30.40 13.77 -20.97
C GLY A 199 30.59 14.22 -22.43
N ARG A 200 30.17 13.41 -23.41
CA ARG A 200 30.13 13.78 -24.83
C ARG A 200 28.84 14.52 -25.16
N GLU A 201 28.89 15.35 -26.20
CA GLU A 201 27.71 16.00 -26.76
C GLU A 201 26.86 14.98 -27.50
N GLN A 202 25.55 14.99 -27.26
CA GLN A 202 24.57 14.12 -27.90
C GLN A 202 23.35 14.94 -28.31
N TYR A 203 22.66 14.58 -29.40
CA TYR A 203 21.55 15.38 -29.93
C TYR A 203 20.27 14.58 -30.07
N ASN A 204 19.17 15.11 -29.53
CA ASN A 204 17.83 14.54 -29.66
C ASN A 204 17.15 15.12 -30.91
N VAL A 205 16.68 14.27 -31.82
CA VAL A 205 15.89 14.70 -32.98
C VAL A 205 14.44 15.01 -32.61
N ALA A 206 13.86 16.04 -33.21
CA ALA A 206 12.45 16.35 -33.11
C ALA A 206 11.60 15.30 -33.87
N ARG A 207 10.55 14.79 -33.22
CA ARG A 207 9.63 13.79 -33.79
C ARG A 207 8.26 14.41 -34.06
N GLY A 208 7.67 14.11 -35.22
CA GLY A 208 6.30 14.48 -35.56
C GLY A 208 5.28 13.42 -35.13
N ARG A 209 4.07 13.85 -34.78
CA ARG A 209 2.96 12.96 -34.36
C ARG A 209 2.49 12.10 -35.53
N HIS A 210 2.83 10.80 -35.54
CA HIS A 210 2.43 9.90 -36.62
C HIS A 210 2.26 8.43 -36.20
N ILE A 211 1.51 7.69 -37.01
CA ILE A 211 1.30 6.24 -36.93
C ILE A 211 2.18 5.61 -38.03
N HIS A 212 3.12 4.75 -37.70
CA HIS A 212 4.00 4.11 -38.68
C HIS A 212 3.70 2.61 -38.80
N LEU A 213 3.48 2.13 -40.03
CA LEU A 213 3.38 0.73 -40.39
C LEU A 213 4.62 0.31 -41.20
N GLY A 214 5.50 -0.51 -40.63
CA GLY A 214 6.67 -1.06 -41.33
C GLY A 214 6.43 -2.47 -41.86
N ALA A 215 7.04 -2.81 -43.00
CA ALA A 215 6.85 -4.10 -43.64
C ALA A 215 7.60 -5.27 -43.00
N SER A 216 8.71 -5.00 -42.31
CA SER A 216 9.50 -5.96 -41.56
C SER A 216 10.03 -5.29 -40.29
N ARG A 217 10.62 -6.11 -39.42
CA ARG A 217 11.36 -5.63 -38.25
C ARG A 217 12.85 -5.47 -38.54
N ASP A 218 13.56 -4.85 -37.60
CA ASP A 218 14.95 -4.41 -37.64
C ASP A 218 15.98 -5.55 -37.87
N HIS A 219 15.63 -6.83 -37.67
CA HIS A 219 16.48 -7.98 -38.04
C HIS A 219 16.05 -8.72 -39.32
N GLN A 220 14.96 -8.28 -39.97
CA GLN A 220 14.30 -8.98 -41.08
C GLN A 220 14.24 -8.15 -42.38
N THR A 221 14.13 -8.87 -43.50
CA THR A 221 14.00 -8.25 -44.83
C THR A 221 12.55 -8.30 -45.33
N SER A 222 11.99 -7.15 -45.73
CA SER A 222 10.82 -7.10 -46.60
C SER A 222 11.14 -7.69 -47.98
N LYS A 223 10.20 -8.46 -48.53
CA LYS A 223 10.36 -9.21 -49.77
C LYS A 223 9.31 -8.80 -50.80
N GLU A 224 9.66 -8.94 -52.08
CA GLU A 224 8.69 -8.98 -53.17
C GLU A 224 8.67 -10.34 -53.84
N LEU A 225 7.46 -10.82 -54.13
CA LEU A 225 7.14 -12.11 -54.73
C LEU A 225 6.24 -11.92 -55.95
N LYS A 226 6.12 -12.96 -56.77
CA LYS A 226 5.13 -13.00 -57.85
C LYS A 226 3.76 -13.46 -57.33
N ILE A 227 2.91 -12.50 -56.98
CA ILE A 227 1.59 -12.71 -56.38
C ILE A 227 0.51 -12.44 -57.44
N GLU A 228 -0.41 -13.38 -57.63
CA GLU A 228 -1.49 -13.33 -58.64
C GLU A 228 -1.02 -13.09 -60.10
N GLY A 229 0.28 -13.29 -60.36
CA GLY A 229 0.92 -13.10 -61.66
C GLY A 229 1.80 -11.85 -61.79
N GLU A 230 1.70 -10.90 -60.85
CA GLU A 230 2.48 -9.65 -60.81
C GLU A 230 3.55 -9.68 -59.71
N GLN A 231 4.69 -9.00 -59.89
CA GLN A 231 5.63 -8.81 -58.79
C GLN A 231 5.06 -7.78 -57.80
N ARG A 232 4.99 -8.11 -56.51
CA ARG A 232 4.38 -7.29 -55.45
C ARG A 232 5.08 -7.46 -54.10
N GLY A 233 5.08 -6.42 -53.28
CA GLY A 233 5.56 -6.46 -51.90
C GLY A 233 4.64 -7.32 -51.03
N VAL A 234 5.23 -8.28 -50.29
CA VAL A 234 4.46 -9.24 -49.50
C VAL A 234 3.64 -8.54 -48.41
N PHE A 235 4.21 -7.50 -47.80
CA PHE A 235 3.50 -6.66 -46.84
C PHE A 235 2.39 -5.84 -47.50
N THR A 236 2.68 -5.03 -48.53
CA THR A 236 1.64 -4.18 -49.14
C THR A 236 0.48 -4.99 -49.72
N TYR A 237 0.73 -6.14 -50.35
CA TYR A 237 -0.33 -7.05 -50.78
C TYR A 237 -1.18 -7.53 -49.61
N SER A 238 -0.55 -8.00 -48.52
CA SER A 238 -1.25 -8.48 -47.33
C SER A 238 -2.07 -7.38 -46.67
N LEU A 239 -1.52 -6.17 -46.55
CA LEU A 239 -2.18 -5.00 -45.96
C LEU A 239 -3.45 -4.62 -46.74
N ILE A 240 -3.37 -4.55 -48.08
CA ILE A 240 -4.51 -4.21 -48.94
C ILE A 240 -5.57 -5.33 -48.92
N LYS A 241 -5.16 -6.60 -48.91
CA LYS A 241 -6.06 -7.75 -48.77
C LYS A 241 -6.91 -7.66 -47.50
N GLU A 242 -6.29 -7.40 -46.35
CA GLU A 242 -7.00 -7.32 -45.07
C GLU A 242 -7.87 -6.05 -44.95
N LEU A 243 -7.37 -4.90 -45.43
CA LEU A 243 -8.17 -3.67 -45.55
C LEU A 243 -9.43 -3.88 -46.38
N THR A 244 -9.31 -4.53 -47.54
CA THR A 244 -10.42 -4.81 -48.45
C THR A 244 -11.41 -5.79 -47.82
N ARG A 245 -10.91 -6.85 -47.15
CA ARG A 245 -11.74 -7.83 -46.43
C ARG A 245 -12.57 -7.22 -45.31
N CYS A 246 -12.09 -6.15 -44.69
CA CYS A 246 -12.76 -5.46 -43.57
C CYS A 246 -13.52 -4.19 -43.98
N GLU A 247 -13.73 -3.93 -45.27
CA GLU A 247 -14.35 -2.69 -45.79
C GLU A 247 -13.65 -1.39 -45.29
N GLY A 248 -12.36 -1.46 -44.97
CA GLY A 248 -11.61 -0.40 -44.28
C GLY A 248 -12.02 -0.14 -42.82
N ARG A 249 -13.05 -0.82 -42.29
CA ARG A 249 -13.58 -0.66 -40.91
C ARG A 249 -12.79 -1.48 -39.89
N ILE A 250 -11.49 -1.28 -39.86
CA ILE A 250 -10.55 -2.01 -38.99
C ILE A 250 -9.58 -1.04 -38.34
N SER A 251 -9.20 -1.29 -37.09
CA SER A 251 -8.19 -0.47 -36.44
C SER A 251 -6.77 -0.74 -36.94
N TYR A 252 -5.84 0.22 -36.83
CA TYR A 252 -4.43 0.00 -37.20
C TYR A 252 -3.82 -1.22 -36.47
N ARG A 253 -4.22 -1.47 -35.22
CA ARG A 253 -3.82 -2.65 -34.43
C ARG A 253 -4.28 -3.96 -35.07
N GLU A 254 -5.58 -4.10 -35.27
CA GLU A 254 -6.15 -5.33 -35.82
C GLU A 254 -5.64 -5.53 -37.25
N LEU A 255 -5.46 -4.44 -38.01
CA LEU A 255 -4.90 -4.47 -39.35
C LEU A 255 -3.47 -4.99 -39.38
N ILE A 256 -2.56 -4.51 -38.50
CA ILE A 256 -1.18 -5.00 -38.51
C ILE A 256 -1.09 -6.44 -38.02
N ASP A 257 -1.92 -6.84 -37.05
CA ASP A 257 -1.92 -8.21 -36.53
C ASP A 257 -2.50 -9.20 -37.56
N LEU A 258 -3.52 -8.79 -38.34
CA LEU A 258 -3.98 -9.54 -39.52
C LEU A 258 -2.95 -9.56 -40.66
N ALA A 259 -2.29 -8.44 -40.94
CA ALA A 259 -1.27 -8.35 -41.97
C ALA A 259 -0.08 -9.26 -41.63
N ARG A 260 0.36 -9.32 -40.36
CA ARG A 260 1.35 -10.28 -39.86
C ARG A 260 0.96 -11.73 -40.16
N ILE A 261 -0.28 -12.12 -39.89
CA ILE A 261 -0.77 -13.48 -40.18
C ILE A 261 -0.75 -13.74 -41.68
N SER A 262 -1.22 -12.81 -42.53
CA SER A 262 -1.20 -12.97 -43.99
C SER A 262 0.22 -12.99 -44.58
N VAL A 263 1.16 -12.20 -44.05
CA VAL A 263 2.58 -12.23 -44.44
C VAL A 263 3.22 -13.57 -44.05
N LYS A 264 2.98 -14.08 -42.83
CA LYS A 264 3.52 -15.38 -42.35
C LYS A 264 2.99 -16.62 -43.07
N HIS A 265 1.99 -16.46 -43.93
CA HIS A 265 1.53 -17.50 -44.87
C HIS A 265 2.21 -17.42 -46.25
N LEU A 266 2.96 -16.35 -46.52
CA LEU A 266 3.66 -16.10 -47.79
C LEU A 266 5.19 -16.20 -47.64
N VAL A 267 5.74 -15.72 -46.52
CA VAL A 267 7.17 -15.81 -46.16
C VAL A 267 7.31 -16.02 -44.65
N SER A 268 8.30 -16.80 -44.21
CA SER A 268 8.49 -17.12 -42.78
C SER A 268 9.22 -16.02 -41.99
N ASP A 269 10.06 -15.24 -42.66
CA ASP A 269 11.05 -14.32 -42.10
C ASP A 269 10.72 -12.85 -42.44
N GLN A 270 9.45 -12.48 -42.23
CA GLN A 270 8.96 -11.10 -42.30
C GLN A 270 7.77 -10.92 -41.34
N ASP A 271 7.89 -10.00 -40.38
CA ASP A 271 6.87 -9.67 -39.38
C ASP A 271 6.66 -8.14 -39.39
N PRO A 272 5.55 -7.64 -39.97
CA PRO A 272 5.25 -6.21 -40.01
C PRO A 272 5.19 -5.52 -38.63
N THR A 273 5.44 -4.22 -38.59
CA THR A 273 5.52 -3.39 -37.38
C THR A 273 4.43 -2.31 -37.34
N LEU A 274 4.10 -1.86 -36.12
CA LEU A 274 3.19 -0.74 -35.86
C LEU A 274 3.77 0.09 -34.72
N ASN A 275 4.28 1.27 -35.07
CA ASN A 275 4.90 2.21 -34.17
C ASN A 275 4.01 3.46 -34.04
N ILE A 276 4.02 4.10 -32.88
CA ILE A 276 3.21 5.29 -32.60
C ILE A 276 4.13 6.36 -32.04
N ASP A 277 4.30 7.44 -32.79
CA ASP A 277 5.46 8.31 -32.66
C ASP A 277 5.12 9.79 -32.41
N GLY A 278 6.13 10.56 -32.00
CA GLY A 278 6.02 11.99 -31.74
C GLY A 278 5.01 12.36 -30.63
N GLY A 279 4.77 11.47 -29.68
CA GLY A 279 3.76 11.70 -28.63
C GLY A 279 2.31 11.54 -29.10
N LEU A 280 2.06 10.84 -30.22
CA LEU A 280 0.80 10.12 -30.38
C LEU A 280 0.68 9.02 -29.31
N SER A 281 -0.53 8.49 -29.20
CA SER A 281 -1.03 7.95 -27.94
C SER A 281 -1.77 6.62 -28.20
N GLN A 282 -1.04 5.50 -28.29
CA GLN A 282 -1.36 4.13 -28.81
C GLN A 282 -2.75 3.46 -28.50
N LEU A 283 -3.76 4.11 -27.91
CA LEU A 283 -5.17 3.93 -28.35
C LEU A 283 -5.38 4.47 -29.77
N ASP A 284 -4.48 5.33 -30.29
CA ASP A 284 -4.47 5.75 -31.69
C ASP A 284 -4.23 4.54 -32.62
N GLU A 285 -3.67 3.42 -32.14
CA GLU A 285 -3.73 2.15 -32.88
C GLU A 285 -5.16 1.61 -33.04
N ASN A 286 -6.07 1.95 -32.11
CA ASN A 286 -7.47 1.53 -32.10
C ASN A 286 -8.37 2.49 -32.90
N LYS A 287 -7.79 3.52 -33.53
CA LYS A 287 -8.47 4.29 -34.59
C LYS A 287 -8.62 3.44 -35.83
N ILE A 288 -9.75 3.59 -36.50
CA ILE A 288 -10.05 2.99 -37.79
C ILE A 288 -9.08 3.58 -38.83
N PHE A 289 -8.52 2.72 -39.69
CA PHE A 289 -7.50 3.08 -40.68
C PHE A 289 -7.88 4.32 -41.50
N LEU A 290 -6.95 5.29 -41.59
CA LEU A 290 -7.13 6.60 -42.22
C LEU A 290 -8.32 7.43 -41.69
N THR A 291 -8.63 7.32 -40.38
CA THR A 291 -9.58 8.20 -39.68
C THR A 291 -9.09 8.57 -38.28
N ASP A 292 -9.72 9.59 -37.66
CA ASP A 292 -9.59 9.89 -36.23
C ASP A 292 -10.55 9.06 -35.34
N SER A 293 -11.46 8.28 -35.95
CA SER A 293 -12.53 7.57 -35.22
C SER A 293 -12.08 6.24 -34.63
N PHE A 294 -12.38 6.01 -33.35
CA PHE A 294 -12.09 4.73 -32.68
C PHE A 294 -13.10 3.64 -33.04
N LEU A 295 -12.63 2.42 -33.26
CA LEU A 295 -13.51 1.25 -33.35
C LEU A 295 -14.09 0.96 -31.95
N LYS A 296 -15.42 0.79 -31.84
CA LYS A 296 -16.03 0.32 -30.58
C LYS A 296 -15.71 -1.15 -30.40
N SER A 297 -14.92 -1.49 -29.39
CA SER A 297 -14.73 -2.89 -29.00
C SER A 297 -16.07 -3.50 -28.59
N ASP A 298 -16.48 -4.54 -29.30
CA ASP A 298 -17.67 -5.36 -29.05
C ASP A 298 -17.33 -6.62 -28.21
N GLY A 299 -16.16 -6.62 -27.57
CA GLY A 299 -15.65 -7.74 -26.78
C GLY A 299 -14.99 -8.85 -27.60
N LYS A 300 -14.97 -8.76 -28.94
CA LYS A 300 -14.34 -9.78 -29.80
C LYS A 300 -12.83 -9.80 -29.69
N ARG A 301 -12.28 -10.95 -30.09
CA ARG A 301 -10.88 -11.33 -30.08
C ARG A 301 -10.51 -11.95 -31.42
N LEU A 302 -9.30 -11.70 -31.87
CA LEU A 302 -8.75 -12.33 -33.06
C LEU A 302 -8.46 -13.82 -32.79
N VAL A 303 -8.89 -14.68 -33.71
CA VAL A 303 -8.52 -16.10 -33.78
C VAL A 303 -7.72 -16.35 -35.05
N TYR A 304 -6.59 -17.04 -34.96
CA TYR A 304 -5.68 -17.28 -36.09
C TYR A 304 -4.98 -18.63 -35.99
N HIS A 305 -4.52 -19.15 -37.12
CA HIS A 305 -3.67 -20.33 -37.19
C HIS A 305 -2.21 -19.92 -37.17
N SER A 306 -1.41 -20.53 -36.31
CA SER A 306 0.04 -20.40 -36.29
C SER A 306 0.67 -21.43 -37.23
N THR A 307 1.50 -20.97 -38.16
CA THR A 307 2.24 -21.82 -39.10
C THR A 307 3.51 -22.44 -38.49
N GLN A 308 3.94 -21.99 -37.30
CA GLN A 308 5.18 -22.45 -36.66
C GLN A 308 5.02 -23.80 -35.95
N ASP A 309 3.86 -24.01 -35.32
CA ASP A 309 3.51 -25.20 -34.54
C ASP A 309 2.24 -25.91 -35.05
N ASN A 310 1.58 -25.33 -36.06
CA ASN A 310 0.34 -25.82 -36.69
C ASN A 310 -0.83 -25.91 -35.69
N GLN A 311 -1.04 -24.85 -34.91
CA GLN A 311 -2.09 -24.77 -33.89
C GLN A 311 -2.94 -23.49 -34.00
N TRP A 312 -4.10 -23.47 -33.34
CA TRP A 312 -5.05 -22.35 -33.37
C TRP A 312 -4.98 -21.52 -32.10
N TYR A 313 -4.79 -20.21 -32.25
CA TYR A 313 -4.62 -19.26 -31.15
C TYR A 313 -5.71 -18.19 -31.14
N LEU A 314 -6.04 -17.76 -29.93
CA LEU A 314 -6.88 -16.60 -29.61
C LEU A 314 -5.96 -15.50 -29.05
N LYS A 315 -6.07 -14.27 -29.57
CA LYS A 315 -5.32 -13.10 -29.08
C LYS A 315 -5.93 -12.52 -27.79
N GLY A 316 -5.92 -13.35 -26.76
CA GLY A 316 -6.21 -13.00 -25.37
C GLY A 316 -5.78 -14.12 -24.42
N GLY A 317 -4.88 -13.83 -23.48
CA GLY A 317 -4.39 -14.75 -22.45
C GLY A 317 -4.77 -14.36 -21.00
N LYS A 318 -3.96 -14.77 -20.03
CA LYS A 318 -4.18 -14.59 -18.58
C LYS A 318 -4.44 -13.15 -18.15
N PHE A 319 -3.84 -12.15 -18.80
CA PHE A 319 -4.11 -10.72 -18.57
C PHE A 319 -5.59 -10.34 -18.76
N HIS A 320 -6.29 -11.07 -19.63
CA HIS A 320 -7.70 -10.89 -19.94
C HIS A 320 -8.59 -11.80 -19.06
N GLY A 321 -8.01 -12.41 -18.02
CA GLY A 321 -8.64 -13.39 -17.13
C GLY A 321 -8.94 -14.75 -17.78
N ILE A 322 -8.46 -15.00 -19.00
CA ILE A 322 -8.77 -16.21 -19.78
C ILE A 322 -7.97 -17.40 -19.23
N ARG A 323 -8.59 -18.58 -19.21
CA ARG A 323 -8.08 -19.79 -18.54
C ARG A 323 -8.28 -21.04 -19.41
N LYS A 324 -7.49 -22.08 -19.12
CA LYS A 324 -7.71 -23.43 -19.67
C LYS A 324 -9.15 -23.89 -19.39
N GLY A 325 -9.87 -24.26 -20.43
CA GLY A 325 -11.27 -24.71 -20.36
C GLY A 325 -12.32 -23.63 -20.64
N ASP A 326 -11.97 -22.36 -20.82
CA ASP A 326 -12.91 -21.33 -21.28
C ASP A 326 -13.45 -21.67 -22.68
N LYS A 327 -14.76 -21.49 -22.91
CA LYS A 327 -15.37 -21.68 -24.22
C LYS A 327 -15.19 -20.42 -25.07
N ILE A 328 -15.09 -20.59 -26.38
CA ILE A 328 -14.84 -19.51 -27.34
C ILE A 328 -15.86 -19.65 -28.47
N LEU A 329 -16.71 -18.65 -28.70
CA LEU A 329 -17.64 -18.61 -29.83
C LEU A 329 -17.00 -17.86 -30.99
N ILE A 330 -16.67 -18.56 -32.08
CA ILE A 330 -16.09 -18.02 -33.30
C ILE A 330 -17.22 -17.60 -34.25
N ASP A 331 -17.19 -16.34 -34.70
CA ASP A 331 -18.19 -15.76 -35.60
C ASP A 331 -18.30 -16.59 -36.90
N GLY A 332 -19.53 -17.02 -37.21
CA GLY A 332 -19.84 -17.79 -38.42
C GLY A 332 -19.41 -19.26 -38.42
N ILE A 333 -18.62 -19.72 -37.44
CA ILE A 333 -18.10 -21.10 -37.39
C ILE A 333 -18.78 -21.93 -36.29
N GLY A 334 -18.64 -21.55 -35.01
CA GLY A 334 -19.14 -22.37 -33.90
C GLY A 334 -18.45 -22.13 -32.56
N GLU A 335 -18.68 -23.03 -31.60
CA GLU A 335 -18.09 -22.94 -30.25
C GLU A 335 -16.96 -23.95 -30.08
N THR A 336 -15.80 -23.46 -29.61
CA THR A 336 -14.61 -24.23 -29.24
C THR A 336 -14.20 -23.94 -27.79
N LYS A 337 -13.03 -24.41 -27.33
CA LYS A 337 -12.48 -24.19 -25.98
C LYS A 337 -10.97 -23.94 -25.97
N VAL A 338 -10.49 -23.26 -24.92
CA VAL A 338 -9.06 -23.12 -24.58
C VAL A 338 -8.52 -24.44 -24.03
N ILE A 339 -7.40 -24.96 -24.58
CA ILE A 339 -6.88 -26.31 -24.28
C ILE A 339 -5.56 -26.36 -23.52
N ALA A 340 -4.73 -25.31 -23.55
CA ALA A 340 -3.56 -25.16 -22.68
C ALA A 340 -3.80 -24.11 -21.59
N ASP A 341 -2.87 -24.00 -20.65
CA ASP A 341 -2.83 -22.85 -19.72
C ASP A 341 -2.34 -21.62 -20.49
N PRO A 342 -3.08 -20.49 -20.55
CA PRO A 342 -2.72 -19.39 -21.43
C PRO A 342 -1.40 -18.69 -21.10
N THR A 343 -0.81 -18.06 -22.11
CA THR A 343 0.27 -17.08 -21.95
C THR A 343 -0.32 -15.78 -21.35
N PRO A 344 0.47 -14.73 -21.09
CA PRO A 344 -0.09 -13.46 -20.62
C PRO A 344 -1.11 -12.85 -21.58
N ASP A 345 -0.85 -12.85 -22.90
CA ASP A 345 -1.68 -12.18 -23.91
C ASP A 345 -2.33 -13.11 -24.96
N GLU A 346 -2.04 -14.41 -24.98
CA GLU A 346 -2.62 -15.40 -25.93
C GLU A 346 -3.13 -16.69 -25.26
N SER A 347 -4.09 -17.36 -25.92
CA SER A 347 -4.64 -18.66 -25.50
C SER A 347 -4.68 -19.65 -26.67
N LEU A 348 -4.14 -20.85 -26.47
CA LEU A 348 -4.28 -21.98 -27.39
C LEU A 348 -5.70 -22.57 -27.33
N ILE A 349 -6.35 -22.73 -28.47
CA ILE A 349 -7.73 -23.24 -28.60
C ILE A 349 -7.82 -24.51 -29.45
N GLU A 350 -8.90 -25.27 -29.26
CA GLU A 350 -9.21 -26.47 -30.04
C GLU A 350 -9.69 -26.11 -31.46
N ALA A 351 -9.26 -26.88 -32.47
CA ALA A 351 -9.73 -26.72 -33.83
C ALA A 351 -11.15 -27.29 -33.99
N ILE A 352 -12.02 -26.59 -34.73
CA ILE A 352 -13.38 -27.05 -35.05
C ILE A 352 -13.62 -27.06 -36.57
N GLU A 353 -14.62 -27.83 -37.01
CA GLU A 353 -14.96 -27.99 -38.42
C GLU A 353 -15.35 -26.64 -39.06
N GLY A 354 -14.91 -26.42 -40.31
CA GLY A 354 -15.11 -25.16 -41.03
C GLY A 354 -14.00 -24.10 -40.85
N MET A 355 -13.02 -24.33 -39.95
CA MET A 355 -11.85 -23.46 -39.83
C MET A 355 -10.84 -23.72 -40.96
N VAL A 356 -10.34 -22.64 -41.59
CA VAL A 356 -9.42 -22.66 -42.72
C VAL A 356 -8.12 -21.98 -42.32
N THR A 357 -6.98 -22.67 -42.40
CA THR A 357 -5.69 -22.21 -41.83
C THR A 357 -5.24 -20.83 -42.32
N VAL A 358 -5.39 -20.54 -43.62
CA VAL A 358 -5.04 -19.23 -44.22
C VAL A 358 -6.03 -18.10 -43.90
N GLN A 359 -7.04 -18.34 -43.06
CA GLN A 359 -8.08 -17.37 -42.70
C GLN A 359 -8.15 -17.16 -41.18
N PRO A 360 -7.93 -15.93 -40.69
CA PRO A 360 -8.24 -15.55 -39.32
C PRO A 360 -9.70 -15.08 -39.15
N TYR A 361 -10.22 -15.29 -37.94
CA TYR A 361 -11.62 -15.10 -37.54
C TYR A 361 -11.75 -14.14 -36.33
N SER A 362 -12.97 -13.70 -36.04
CA SER A 362 -13.31 -12.99 -34.79
C SER A 362 -14.07 -13.92 -33.85
N ALA A 363 -13.88 -13.79 -32.53
CA ALA A 363 -14.50 -14.66 -31.54
C ALA A 363 -14.79 -13.97 -30.20
N ILE A 364 -15.77 -14.47 -29.44
CA ILE A 364 -16.16 -14.00 -28.10
C ILE A 364 -15.85 -15.07 -27.05
N VAL A 365 -15.27 -14.68 -25.91
CA VAL A 365 -14.99 -15.57 -24.79
C VAL A 365 -16.26 -15.83 -23.96
N LYS A 366 -16.67 -17.10 -23.87
CA LYS A 366 -17.71 -17.62 -22.98
C LYS A 366 -17.02 -18.35 -21.82
N ARG A 367 -16.69 -17.63 -20.75
CA ARG A 367 -15.86 -18.16 -19.66
C ARG A 367 -16.46 -19.40 -19.00
N ALA A 368 -15.61 -20.37 -18.67
CA ALA A 368 -15.89 -21.33 -17.61
C ALA A 368 -15.80 -20.58 -16.26
N GLN A 369 -16.47 -21.07 -15.22
CA GLN A 369 -16.47 -20.37 -13.93
C GLN A 369 -15.05 -20.25 -13.36
N ALA A 370 -14.51 -19.04 -13.40
CA ALA A 370 -13.39 -18.64 -12.57
C ALA A 370 -13.74 -18.86 -11.08
N ARG A 371 -12.70 -18.92 -10.24
CA ARG A 371 -12.85 -18.51 -8.84
C ARG A 371 -12.53 -17.01 -8.80
N PRO A 372 -13.54 -16.12 -8.83
CA PRO A 372 -13.32 -14.68 -8.66
C PRO A 372 -12.85 -14.35 -7.25
N ILE A 373 -12.34 -13.13 -7.05
CA ILE A 373 -12.12 -12.57 -5.72
C ILE A 373 -13.49 -12.47 -5.01
N LYS A 374 -13.64 -13.18 -3.89
CA LYS A 374 -14.85 -13.11 -3.05
C LYS A 374 -14.92 -11.78 -2.32
N ILE A 375 -16.06 -11.08 -2.46
CA ILE A 375 -16.32 -9.82 -1.78
C ILE A 375 -17.59 -9.94 -0.92
N GLY A 376 -17.42 -9.89 0.39
CA GLY A 376 -18.52 -10.06 1.34
C GLY A 376 -19.45 -8.83 1.38
N LEU A 377 -20.76 -9.03 1.28
CA LEU A 377 -21.76 -8.00 1.55
C LEU A 377 -22.03 -7.92 3.06
N HIS A 378 -21.69 -6.79 3.70
CA HIS A 378 -21.83 -6.61 5.15
C HIS A 378 -23.31 -6.61 5.60
N PHE A 379 -23.56 -6.89 6.90
CA PHE A 379 -24.92 -6.88 7.46
C PHE A 379 -25.52 -5.47 7.54
N SER A 380 -24.69 -4.41 7.54
CA SER A 380 -25.17 -3.02 7.55
C SER A 380 -25.73 -2.54 6.20
N ILE A 381 -25.58 -3.31 5.12
CA ILE A 381 -26.18 -2.98 3.82
C ILE A 381 -27.68 -3.31 3.85
N PRO A 382 -28.59 -2.34 3.62
CA PRO A 382 -30.02 -2.59 3.50
C PRO A 382 -30.34 -3.62 2.41
N GLN A 383 -31.32 -4.49 2.64
CA GLN A 383 -31.65 -5.61 1.74
C GLN A 383 -31.87 -5.17 0.28
N LYS A 384 -32.66 -4.10 0.07
CA LYS A 384 -32.90 -3.49 -1.25
C LYS A 384 -31.61 -3.06 -1.97
N ILE A 385 -30.59 -2.63 -1.22
CA ILE A 385 -29.29 -2.25 -1.78
C ILE A 385 -28.45 -3.49 -2.13
N LYS A 386 -28.50 -4.55 -1.32
CA LYS A 386 -27.86 -5.83 -1.69
C LYS A 386 -28.42 -6.38 -3.00
N GLU A 387 -29.75 -6.37 -3.14
CA GLU A 387 -30.45 -6.79 -4.36
C GLU A 387 -30.00 -5.98 -5.58
N LEU A 388 -29.99 -4.64 -5.48
CA LEU A 388 -29.52 -3.76 -6.55
C LEU A 388 -28.04 -3.95 -6.92
N LEU A 389 -27.17 -4.28 -5.96
CA LEU A 389 -25.75 -4.59 -6.23
C LEU A 389 -25.61 -5.93 -6.96
N LEU A 390 -26.33 -6.96 -6.52
CA LEU A 390 -26.37 -8.29 -7.16
C LEU A 390 -27.00 -8.25 -8.57
N ASP A 391 -28.00 -7.39 -8.81
CA ASP A 391 -28.55 -7.16 -10.15
C ASP A 391 -27.56 -6.41 -11.06
N THR A 392 -26.84 -5.42 -10.52
CA THR A 392 -25.82 -4.69 -11.29
C THR A 392 -24.63 -5.60 -11.64
N GLU A 393 -24.23 -6.48 -10.72
CA GLU A 393 -23.27 -7.57 -10.94
C GLU A 393 -23.76 -8.54 -12.04
N ARG A 394 -25.00 -9.06 -11.95
CA ARG A 394 -25.59 -9.95 -12.97
C ARG A 394 -25.68 -9.31 -14.36
N MET A 395 -25.88 -7.99 -14.41
CA MET A 395 -25.96 -7.21 -15.65
C MET A 395 -24.58 -6.93 -16.26
N MET A 396 -23.58 -6.61 -15.43
CA MET A 396 -22.23 -6.28 -15.90
C MET A 396 -21.32 -7.50 -16.10
N GLN A 397 -21.60 -8.60 -15.38
CA GLN A 397 -20.83 -9.85 -15.39
C GLN A 397 -19.32 -9.63 -15.17
N PRO A 398 -18.91 -8.96 -14.08
CA PRO A 398 -17.52 -8.57 -13.86
C PRO A 398 -16.58 -9.78 -13.77
N ASP A 399 -15.47 -9.71 -14.47
CA ASP A 399 -14.62 -10.90 -14.71
C ASP A 399 -13.71 -11.29 -13.52
N GLN A 400 -13.52 -10.37 -12.58
CA GLN A 400 -12.45 -10.44 -11.57
C GLN A 400 -12.94 -10.74 -10.16
N PHE A 401 -14.21 -10.45 -9.85
CA PHE A 401 -14.78 -10.54 -8.50
C PHE A 401 -16.21 -11.05 -8.52
N ALA A 402 -16.70 -11.55 -7.39
CA ALA A 402 -18.11 -11.82 -7.18
C ALA A 402 -18.52 -11.58 -5.73
N PHE A 403 -19.77 -11.19 -5.52
CA PHE A 403 -20.33 -10.97 -4.20
C PHE A 403 -20.67 -12.26 -3.47
N THR A 404 -20.50 -12.23 -2.16
CA THR A 404 -20.80 -13.33 -1.23
C THR A 404 -21.52 -12.80 -0.01
N GLU A 405 -22.27 -13.66 0.68
CA GLU A 405 -22.73 -13.34 2.03
C GLU A 405 -21.58 -13.51 3.02
N PHE A 406 -21.17 -12.40 3.66
CA PHE A 406 -20.25 -12.33 4.82
C PHE A 406 -18.82 -12.89 4.66
N ASP A 407 -18.51 -13.63 3.59
CA ASP A 407 -17.21 -14.30 3.37
C ASP A 407 -16.42 -13.73 2.18
N GLY A 408 -15.52 -12.80 2.45
CA GLY A 408 -14.52 -12.30 1.49
C GLY A 408 -13.25 -11.82 2.19
N GLN A 409 -12.18 -11.60 1.40
CA GLN A 409 -10.99 -10.83 1.84
C GLN A 409 -11.29 -9.32 1.86
N TYR A 410 -12.21 -8.89 1.00
CA TYR A 410 -12.76 -7.55 0.96
C TYR A 410 -14.24 -7.60 1.30
N ILE A 411 -14.77 -6.51 1.85
CA ILE A 411 -16.14 -6.40 2.33
C ILE A 411 -16.74 -5.08 1.82
N VAL A 412 -17.92 -5.10 1.22
CA VAL A 412 -18.69 -3.87 0.98
C VAL A 412 -19.43 -3.51 2.27
N GLY A 413 -19.26 -2.28 2.73
CA GLY A 413 -19.98 -1.70 3.87
C GLY A 413 -20.88 -0.55 3.44
N TYR A 414 -21.86 -0.22 4.30
CA TYR A 414 -22.76 0.92 4.13
C TYR A 414 -22.82 1.73 5.43
N LYS A 415 -22.60 3.05 5.33
CA LYS A 415 -22.71 4.06 6.41
C LYS A 415 -23.22 5.37 5.80
N ASN A 416 -24.14 6.05 6.49
CA ASN A 416 -24.63 7.41 6.18
C ASN A 416 -25.05 7.63 4.70
N GLY A 417 -25.76 6.67 4.09
CA GLY A 417 -26.22 6.76 2.70
C GLY A 417 -25.18 6.32 1.64
N THR A 418 -23.92 6.13 2.03
CA THR A 418 -22.82 5.76 1.13
C THR A 418 -22.42 4.29 1.23
N ILE A 419 -21.95 3.73 0.12
CA ILE A 419 -21.23 2.46 0.06
C ILE A 419 -19.73 2.68 -0.10
N ALA A 420 -18.95 1.75 0.45
CA ALA A 420 -17.52 1.65 0.18
C ALA A 420 -17.05 0.18 0.26
N LEU A 421 -15.95 -0.12 -0.42
CA LEU A 421 -15.24 -1.39 -0.27
C LEU A 421 -14.18 -1.24 0.84
N PHE A 422 -14.02 -2.24 1.68
CA PHE A 422 -13.07 -2.29 2.81
C PHE A 422 -12.23 -3.58 2.73
N ALA A 423 -11.04 -3.57 3.33
CA ALA A 423 -10.33 -4.81 3.64
C ALA A 423 -10.97 -5.47 4.88
N LYS A 424 -10.98 -6.81 4.95
CA LYS A 424 -11.54 -7.54 6.10
C LYS A 424 -10.85 -7.12 7.40
N GLY A 425 -11.60 -6.52 8.32
CA GLY A 425 -11.08 -6.00 9.60
C GLY A 425 -10.56 -4.56 9.55
N SER A 426 -10.66 -3.86 8.42
CA SER A 426 -10.37 -2.42 8.31
C SER A 426 -11.65 -1.59 8.28
N GLU A 427 -11.67 -0.49 9.03
CA GLU A 427 -12.71 0.54 8.96
C GLU A 427 -12.40 1.64 7.94
N LYS A 428 -11.21 1.61 7.29
CA LYS A 428 -10.81 2.58 6.27
C LYS A 428 -11.16 2.08 4.84
N PRO A 429 -11.86 2.88 4.02
CA PRO A 429 -12.33 2.45 2.70
C PRO A 429 -11.21 2.40 1.64
N ILE A 430 -11.33 1.48 0.68
CA ILE A 430 -10.32 1.15 -0.33
C ILE A 430 -10.25 2.20 -1.46
N PHE A 431 -11.36 2.84 -1.78
CA PHE A 431 -11.47 3.98 -2.68
C PHE A 431 -12.63 4.85 -2.21
N LYS A 432 -12.80 6.03 -2.80
CA LYS A 432 -13.79 7.04 -2.38
C LYS A 432 -15.21 6.43 -2.25
N PRO A 433 -15.88 6.58 -1.09
CA PRO A 433 -17.27 6.14 -0.92
C PRO A 433 -18.22 6.82 -1.92
N LEU A 434 -19.22 6.08 -2.40
CA LEU A 434 -20.23 6.58 -3.34
C LEU A 434 -21.62 6.59 -2.72
N LEU A 435 -22.41 7.63 -3.03
CA LEU A 435 -23.86 7.65 -2.83
C LEU A 435 -24.55 6.65 -3.76
N LEU A 436 -25.75 6.22 -3.40
CA LEU A 436 -26.49 5.14 -4.07
C LEU A 436 -27.85 5.57 -4.62
N ASP A 437 -27.93 6.80 -5.12
CA ASP A 437 -29.20 7.43 -5.48
C ASP A 437 -29.62 7.15 -6.94
N ILE A 438 -28.66 6.81 -7.82
CA ILE A 438 -28.91 6.55 -9.25
C ILE A 438 -28.11 5.37 -9.83
N ASP A 439 -28.63 4.78 -10.92
CA ASP A 439 -28.06 3.62 -11.61
C ASP A 439 -26.60 3.80 -12.05
N ALA A 440 -26.25 5.00 -12.53
CA ALA A 440 -24.89 5.33 -12.96
C ALA A 440 -23.85 5.18 -11.83
N GLN A 441 -24.22 5.48 -10.58
CA GLN A 441 -23.34 5.33 -9.41
C GLN A 441 -23.11 3.85 -9.06
N ARG A 442 -24.10 2.97 -9.28
CA ARG A 442 -23.93 1.52 -9.11
C ARG A 442 -22.95 0.95 -10.14
N ILE A 443 -23.15 1.29 -11.41
CA ILE A 443 -22.26 0.88 -12.51
C ILE A 443 -20.83 1.40 -12.27
N GLN A 444 -20.69 2.65 -11.80
CA GLN A 444 -19.39 3.19 -11.39
C GLN A 444 -18.76 2.38 -10.25
N PHE A 445 -19.51 2.04 -9.19
CA PHE A 445 -18.97 1.28 -8.05
C PHE A 445 -18.49 -0.12 -8.46
N ILE A 446 -19.30 -0.87 -9.21
CA ILE A 446 -18.93 -2.19 -9.73
C ILE A 446 -17.68 -2.09 -10.62
N GLY A 447 -17.61 -1.11 -11.53
CA GLY A 447 -16.43 -0.86 -12.35
C GLY A 447 -15.19 -0.38 -11.58
N GLN A 448 -15.34 0.22 -10.39
CA GLN A 448 -14.21 0.54 -9.49
C GLN A 448 -13.70 -0.71 -8.78
N ILE A 449 -14.59 -1.60 -8.31
CA ILE A 449 -14.19 -2.90 -7.76
C ILE A 449 -13.45 -3.73 -8.82
N GLU A 450 -13.97 -3.82 -10.04
CA GLU A 450 -13.35 -4.61 -11.11
C GLU A 450 -11.93 -4.13 -11.43
N ARG A 451 -11.72 -2.82 -11.55
CA ARG A 451 -10.38 -2.21 -11.75
C ARG A 451 -9.44 -2.52 -10.59
N PHE A 452 -9.92 -2.43 -9.35
CA PHE A 452 -9.16 -2.80 -8.16
C PHE A 452 -8.73 -4.27 -8.21
N CYS A 453 -9.64 -5.19 -8.53
CA CYS A 453 -9.35 -6.62 -8.61
C CYS A 453 -8.41 -6.96 -9.78
N LYS A 454 -8.52 -6.28 -10.94
CA LYS A 454 -7.55 -6.42 -12.05
C LYS A 454 -6.13 -6.01 -11.64
N TRP A 455 -6.00 -4.92 -10.87
CA TRP A 455 -4.71 -4.43 -10.36
C TRP A 455 -4.09 -5.41 -9.36
N ILE A 456 -4.87 -5.94 -8.41
CA ILE A 456 -4.43 -6.98 -7.47
C ILE A 456 -3.96 -8.23 -8.23
N HIS A 457 -4.78 -8.74 -9.16
CA HIS A 457 -4.44 -9.94 -9.94
C HIS A 457 -3.14 -9.77 -10.75
N LEU A 458 -2.86 -8.58 -11.28
CA LEU A 458 -1.63 -8.29 -12.02
C LEU A 458 -0.41 -8.13 -11.10
N LEU A 459 -0.56 -7.57 -9.90
CA LEU A 459 0.51 -7.51 -8.89
C LEU A 459 0.87 -8.93 -8.42
N GLU A 460 -0.13 -9.77 -8.15
CA GLU A 460 0.00 -11.16 -7.71
C GLU A 460 0.38 -12.13 -8.84
N LEU A 461 0.31 -11.71 -10.11
CA LEU A 461 0.61 -12.57 -11.27
C LEU A 461 2.03 -13.14 -11.18
N GLN A 462 2.14 -14.45 -11.27
CA GLN A 462 3.39 -15.20 -11.33
C GLN A 462 3.23 -16.38 -12.30
N ASN A 463 4.34 -16.86 -12.87
CA ASN A 463 4.40 -18.17 -13.51
C ASN A 463 5.25 -19.11 -12.65
N THR A 464 4.64 -20.16 -12.11
CA THR A 464 5.32 -21.15 -11.25
C THR A 464 5.86 -22.36 -12.02
N THR A 465 5.65 -22.43 -13.34
CA THR A 465 6.06 -23.56 -14.19
C THR A 465 7.03 -23.17 -15.30
N THR A 466 7.59 -21.95 -15.25
CA THR A 466 8.56 -21.47 -16.26
C THR A 466 9.96 -22.05 -16.05
N VAL A 467 10.68 -22.21 -17.17
CA VAL A 467 12.11 -22.58 -17.21
C VAL A 467 13.01 -21.37 -16.89
N ILE A 468 12.53 -20.13 -17.02
CA ILE A 468 13.34 -18.92 -16.82
C ILE A 468 13.74 -18.75 -15.33
N THR A 469 15.03 -18.82 -15.02
CA THR A 469 15.56 -18.72 -13.66
C THR A 469 15.96 -17.29 -13.28
N ASN A 470 16.40 -17.05 -12.04
CA ASN A 470 16.98 -15.77 -11.62
C ASN A 470 18.44 -15.60 -12.08
N ASN A 471 19.03 -16.59 -12.77
CA ASN A 471 20.38 -16.51 -13.33
C ASN A 471 20.38 -16.00 -14.78
N ASP A 472 19.21 -16.01 -15.44
CA ASP A 472 19.04 -15.70 -16.86
C ASP A 472 19.00 -14.19 -17.17
N TYR A 473 18.91 -13.36 -16.13
CA TYR A 473 18.92 -11.90 -16.22
C TYR A 473 19.50 -11.28 -14.95
N LEU A 474 19.93 -10.02 -15.07
CA LEU A 474 20.25 -9.15 -13.94
C LEU A 474 19.43 -7.86 -14.07
N ILE A 475 18.83 -7.41 -12.97
CA ILE A 475 18.08 -6.15 -12.86
C ILE A 475 18.73 -5.33 -11.75
N SER A 476 19.44 -4.27 -12.14
CA SER A 476 20.15 -3.39 -11.21
C SER A 476 19.38 -2.08 -11.02
N LEU A 477 19.04 -1.75 -9.77
CA LEU A 477 18.43 -0.49 -9.39
C LEU A 477 19.52 0.52 -8.97
N TYR A 478 19.45 1.73 -9.52
CA TYR A 478 20.33 2.84 -9.17
C TYR A 478 19.51 3.98 -8.57
N LEU A 479 20.00 4.55 -7.47
CA LEU A 479 19.36 5.62 -6.71
C LEU A 479 20.27 6.85 -6.65
N SER A 480 19.69 8.06 -6.64
CA SER A 480 20.47 9.29 -6.46
C SER A 480 20.59 9.70 -4.98
N PRO A 481 21.80 9.76 -4.39
CA PRO A 481 22.00 10.22 -3.01
C PRO A 481 21.54 11.66 -2.77
N THR A 482 21.53 12.49 -3.82
CA THR A 482 21.14 13.91 -3.79
C THR A 482 19.73 14.18 -4.32
N ASN A 483 18.99 13.15 -4.76
CA ASN A 483 17.76 13.31 -5.54
C ASN A 483 17.96 14.14 -6.82
N SER A 484 19.14 14.02 -7.44
CA SER A 484 19.48 14.71 -8.68
C SER A 484 18.69 14.14 -9.87
N ARG A 485 18.69 14.92 -10.96
CA ARG A 485 18.23 14.49 -12.29
C ARG A 485 19.38 14.30 -13.28
N SER A 486 20.63 14.44 -12.83
CA SER A 486 21.81 14.13 -13.64
C SER A 486 22.16 12.64 -13.51
N ALA A 487 22.33 11.93 -14.62
CA ALA A 487 22.62 10.50 -14.63
C ALA A 487 23.93 10.12 -13.93
N VAL A 488 24.88 11.06 -13.80
CA VAL A 488 26.17 10.84 -13.11
C VAL A 488 26.05 10.76 -11.57
N ASP A 489 24.92 11.19 -11.00
CA ASP A 489 24.68 11.26 -9.55
C ASP A 489 23.98 10.00 -9.01
N PHE A 490 24.10 8.85 -9.69
CA PHE A 490 23.37 7.61 -9.40
C PHE A 490 24.29 6.47 -8.95
N ILE A 491 23.88 5.73 -7.91
CA ILE A 491 24.65 4.64 -7.30
C ILE A 491 23.83 3.35 -7.30
N GLU A 492 24.44 2.25 -7.75
CA GLU A 492 23.85 0.91 -7.78
C GLU A 492 23.59 0.37 -6.36
N GLN A 493 22.42 -0.24 -6.16
CA GLN A 493 22.06 -0.87 -4.89
C GLN A 493 22.43 -2.35 -4.90
N GLN A 494 23.20 -2.80 -3.91
CA GLN A 494 23.66 -4.21 -3.84
C GLN A 494 22.62 -5.14 -3.21
N ASP A 495 21.85 -4.67 -2.24
CA ASP A 495 20.79 -5.43 -1.56
C ASP A 495 19.40 -4.85 -1.91
N LEU A 496 18.72 -5.46 -2.88
CA LEU A 496 17.36 -5.08 -3.28
C LEU A 496 16.31 -5.61 -2.28
N ALA A 497 15.84 -4.74 -1.39
CA ALA A 497 14.70 -5.02 -0.54
C ALA A 497 13.40 -5.16 -1.36
N ALA A 498 12.48 -6.04 -0.94
CA ALA A 498 11.21 -6.30 -1.63
C ALA A 498 10.34 -5.03 -1.82
N ILE A 499 10.51 -4.03 -0.95
CA ILE A 499 10.08 -2.65 -1.17
C ILE A 499 11.27 -1.75 -0.83
N THR A 500 11.68 -0.90 -1.77
CA THR A 500 12.75 0.09 -1.59
C THR A 500 12.18 1.38 -1.01
N ASP A 501 12.66 1.78 0.17
CA ASP A 501 12.29 3.04 0.84
C ASP A 501 13.00 4.24 0.17
N LEU A 502 12.25 5.23 -0.32
CA LEU A 502 12.73 6.38 -1.09
C LEU A 502 12.15 7.70 -0.56
N HIS A 503 13.01 8.69 -0.31
CA HIS A 503 12.62 9.91 0.40
C HIS A 503 12.81 11.18 -0.45
N TYR A 504 11.85 12.10 -0.38
CA TYR A 504 12.05 13.49 -0.80
C TYR A 504 13.09 14.16 0.12
N LYS A 505 13.88 15.08 -0.43
CA LYS A 505 14.95 15.80 0.30
C LYS A 505 14.74 17.30 0.17
N PHE A 506 14.83 18.04 1.28
CA PHE A 506 14.66 19.48 1.29
C PHE A 506 15.99 20.18 0.93
N ILE A 507 16.08 20.67 -0.31
CA ILE A 507 17.30 21.23 -0.91
C ILE A 507 16.97 22.63 -1.43
N ASN A 508 17.83 23.62 -1.11
CA ASN A 508 17.68 25.01 -1.55
C ASN A 508 16.28 25.61 -1.27
N GLN A 509 15.69 25.30 -0.11
CA GLN A 509 14.34 25.68 0.31
C GLN A 509 13.18 25.05 -0.51
N THR A 510 13.46 23.99 -1.28
CA THR A 510 12.47 23.25 -2.09
C THR A 510 12.51 21.76 -1.81
N TRP A 511 11.37 21.08 -1.97
CA TRP A 511 11.28 19.62 -1.84
C TRP A 511 11.66 18.91 -3.15
N THR A 512 12.85 18.34 -3.18
CA THR A 512 13.33 17.55 -4.33
C THR A 512 12.86 16.10 -4.21
N GLN A 513 11.97 15.71 -5.12
CA GLN A 513 11.43 14.35 -5.25
C GLN A 513 12.52 13.30 -5.58
N PRO A 514 12.38 12.03 -5.15
CA PRO A 514 13.33 10.98 -5.52
C PRO A 514 13.27 10.62 -7.01
N SER A 515 14.33 9.97 -7.47
CA SER A 515 14.55 9.55 -8.86
C SER A 515 15.29 8.21 -8.87
N ILE A 516 14.98 7.36 -9.85
CA ILE A 516 15.61 6.05 -10.05
C ILE A 516 16.08 5.89 -11.49
N MET A 517 17.07 5.03 -11.69
CA MET A 517 17.39 4.43 -12.99
C MET A 517 17.40 2.90 -12.81
N VAL A 518 16.89 2.15 -13.79
CA VAL A 518 16.87 0.69 -13.75
C VAL A 518 17.61 0.16 -14.97
N LYS A 519 18.63 -0.65 -14.75
CA LYS A 519 19.39 -1.30 -15.81
C LYS A 519 19.02 -2.77 -15.86
N ILE A 520 18.81 -3.30 -17.06
CA ILE A 520 18.50 -4.72 -17.27
C ILE A 520 19.56 -5.31 -18.19
N LYS A 521 20.00 -6.53 -17.86
CA LYS A 521 20.96 -7.32 -18.64
C LYS A 521 20.43 -8.73 -18.85
N ASN A 522 20.49 -9.21 -20.09
CA ASN A 522 20.23 -10.62 -20.39
C ASN A 522 21.52 -11.44 -20.15
N MET A 523 21.43 -12.46 -19.32
CA MET A 523 22.52 -13.38 -18.97
C MET A 523 22.33 -14.78 -19.57
N SER A 524 21.16 -15.06 -20.14
CA SER A 524 20.82 -16.33 -20.81
C SER A 524 21.46 -16.47 -22.20
N ASN A 525 21.28 -17.65 -22.80
CA ASN A 525 21.74 -17.98 -24.16
C ASN A 525 20.71 -17.68 -25.27
N VAL A 526 19.50 -17.21 -24.93
CA VAL A 526 18.43 -16.84 -25.88
C VAL A 526 18.11 -15.35 -25.77
N THR A 527 17.41 -14.76 -26.74
CA THR A 527 16.92 -13.38 -26.59
C THR A 527 15.76 -13.31 -25.58
N LEU A 528 15.80 -12.33 -24.69
CA LEU A 528 14.77 -12.09 -23.68
C LEU A 528 14.13 -10.72 -23.86
N PHE A 529 12.81 -10.70 -23.71
CA PHE A 529 11.95 -9.53 -23.76
C PHE A 529 11.59 -9.13 -22.33
N PHE A 530 11.77 -7.85 -21.99
CA PHE A 530 11.47 -7.29 -20.68
C PHE A 530 10.39 -6.22 -20.85
N SER A 531 9.17 -6.54 -20.44
CA SER A 531 7.98 -5.72 -20.63
C SER A 531 7.51 -5.18 -19.27
N PRO A 532 7.95 -3.97 -18.86
CA PRO A 532 7.57 -3.39 -17.58
C PRO A 532 6.14 -2.83 -17.57
N VAL A 533 5.49 -2.92 -16.43
CA VAL A 533 4.18 -2.33 -16.16
C VAL A 533 4.24 -1.55 -14.86
N TYR A 534 3.87 -0.28 -14.90
CA TYR A 534 3.78 0.55 -13.70
C TYR A 534 2.42 0.37 -13.02
N LEU A 535 2.43 0.18 -11.70
CA LEU A 535 1.26 -0.06 -10.85
C LEU A 535 1.21 1.03 -9.78
N SER A 536 0.37 2.04 -9.99
CA SER A 536 0.28 3.22 -9.11
C SER A 536 -0.65 3.00 -7.91
N MET A 537 -0.47 3.77 -6.83
CA MET A 537 -1.18 3.55 -5.55
C MET A 537 -2.71 3.73 -5.63
N ASN A 538 -3.16 4.42 -6.68
CA ASN A 538 -4.57 4.64 -7.01
C ASN A 538 -5.16 3.55 -7.92
N PHE A 539 -4.51 2.40 -8.05
CA PHE A 539 -4.92 1.28 -8.91
C PHE A 539 -4.86 1.57 -10.42
N GLY A 540 -4.02 2.52 -10.83
CA GLY A 540 -3.65 2.67 -12.23
C GLY A 540 -2.72 1.54 -12.69
N ILE A 541 -2.86 1.17 -13.96
CA ILE A 541 -1.96 0.23 -14.65
C ILE A 541 -1.46 0.96 -15.89
N GLN A 542 -0.15 1.08 -16.07
CA GLN A 542 0.47 1.78 -17.19
C GLN A 542 1.55 0.88 -17.80
N GLY A 543 1.18 0.13 -18.84
CA GLY A 543 2.05 -0.86 -19.48
C GLY A 543 3.14 -0.28 -20.39
N THR A 544 3.17 1.05 -20.53
CA THR A 544 4.11 1.78 -21.41
C THR A 544 4.51 3.15 -20.82
N LEU A 545 4.43 3.33 -19.50
CA LEU A 545 5.10 4.48 -18.86
C LEU A 545 6.61 4.41 -19.13
N LEU A 546 7.13 3.19 -19.14
CA LEU A 546 8.49 2.82 -19.47
C LEU A 546 8.56 2.18 -20.86
N ASN A 547 9.74 2.16 -21.48
CA ASN A 547 9.99 1.36 -22.68
C ASN A 547 9.90 -0.15 -22.39
N GLN A 548 9.57 -0.92 -23.43
CA GLN A 548 9.89 -2.36 -23.44
C GLN A 548 11.35 -2.50 -23.89
N LEU A 549 12.07 -3.47 -23.34
CA LEU A 549 13.42 -3.82 -23.78
C LEU A 549 13.41 -5.19 -24.43
N GLU A 550 14.23 -5.35 -25.45
CA GLU A 550 14.59 -6.64 -25.99
C GLU A 550 16.10 -6.76 -26.02
N LEU A 551 16.63 -7.82 -25.42
CA LEU A 551 18.05 -7.97 -25.17
C LEU A 551 18.53 -9.31 -25.70
N LYS A 552 19.39 -9.26 -26.73
CA LYS A 552 20.16 -10.42 -27.20
C LYS A 552 21.10 -10.93 -26.08
N PRO A 553 21.53 -12.20 -26.08
CA PRO A 553 22.45 -12.76 -25.09
C PRO A 553 23.63 -11.85 -24.72
N GLY A 554 23.82 -11.60 -23.42
CA GLY A 554 24.89 -10.76 -22.87
C GLY A 554 24.71 -9.25 -23.01
N LYS A 555 23.66 -8.77 -23.67
CA LYS A 555 23.36 -7.32 -23.84
C LYS A 555 22.66 -6.73 -22.63
N GLU A 556 22.82 -5.42 -22.46
CA GLU A 556 22.25 -4.63 -21.37
C GLU A 556 21.72 -3.28 -21.89
N ALA A 557 20.67 -2.76 -21.25
CA ALA A 557 20.09 -1.45 -21.55
C ALA A 557 19.40 -0.83 -20.31
N TRP A 558 19.04 0.45 -20.39
CA TRP A 558 18.29 1.17 -19.37
C TRP A 558 16.79 1.14 -19.66
N LEU A 559 15.97 1.02 -18.61
CA LEU A 559 14.56 1.40 -18.69
C LEU A 559 14.47 2.92 -18.81
N THR A 560 13.74 3.41 -19.81
CA THR A 560 13.51 4.83 -20.08
C THR A 560 12.06 5.21 -19.85
N TRP A 561 11.83 6.39 -19.28
CA TRP A 561 10.50 6.98 -19.10
C TRP A 561 10.06 7.73 -20.36
N ASN A 562 8.87 7.42 -20.86
CA ASN A 562 8.24 8.09 -22.00
C ASN A 562 7.64 9.44 -21.57
N LYS A 563 8.35 10.55 -21.86
CA LYS A 563 7.96 11.92 -21.51
C LYS A 563 7.54 12.71 -22.76
N GLY A 564 6.30 12.48 -23.22
CA GLY A 564 5.77 13.12 -24.42
C GLY A 564 6.48 12.59 -25.68
N MET A 565 7.17 13.45 -26.42
CA MET A 565 7.91 13.07 -27.64
C MET A 565 9.35 12.59 -27.36
N ARG A 566 9.74 12.38 -26.09
CA ARG A 566 11.13 12.10 -25.67
C ARG A 566 11.19 10.93 -24.68
N GLN A 567 12.28 10.17 -24.72
CA GLN A 567 12.61 9.16 -23.71
C GLN A 567 13.76 9.64 -22.83
N VAL A 568 13.75 9.30 -21.54
CA VAL A 568 14.81 9.63 -20.59
C VAL A 568 15.07 8.49 -19.60
N GLU A 569 16.33 8.16 -19.34
CA GLU A 569 16.74 7.06 -18.44
C GLU A 569 16.38 7.33 -16.96
N VAL A 570 16.39 8.60 -16.56
CA VAL A 570 16.06 9.02 -15.19
C VAL A 570 14.55 9.03 -15.01
N ILE A 571 14.03 8.07 -14.26
CA ILE A 571 12.62 7.91 -13.92
C ILE A 571 12.33 8.74 -12.65
N PRO A 572 11.56 9.85 -12.74
CA PRO A 572 11.15 10.62 -11.57
C PRO A 572 10.01 9.91 -10.82
N LEU A 573 10.07 9.89 -9.50
CA LEU A 573 9.00 9.38 -8.65
C LEU A 573 8.33 10.55 -7.91
N ILE A 574 7.00 10.62 -7.93
CA ILE A 574 6.25 11.81 -7.48
C ILE A 574 4.98 11.41 -6.74
N ILE A 575 4.74 11.98 -5.56
CA ILE A 575 3.40 12.03 -4.97
C ILE A 575 2.63 13.09 -5.76
N GLU A 576 1.91 12.67 -6.81
CA GLU A 576 1.47 13.52 -7.95
C GLU A 576 0.64 14.77 -7.61
N LYS A 577 0.03 14.83 -6.42
CA LYS A 577 -0.95 15.86 -6.06
C LYS A 577 -0.66 16.46 -4.69
N LYS A 578 -0.70 17.79 -4.60
CA LYS A 578 -0.65 18.49 -3.31
C LYS A 578 -1.82 18.06 -2.43
N GLU A 579 -2.97 17.83 -3.06
CA GLU A 579 -4.21 17.34 -2.44
C GLU A 579 -4.04 15.98 -1.74
N TYR A 580 -3.10 15.13 -2.14
CA TYR A 580 -2.80 13.91 -1.38
C TYR A 580 -2.00 14.23 -0.11
N LEU A 581 -1.07 15.18 -0.17
CA LEU A 581 -0.27 15.61 0.98
C LEU A 581 -1.09 16.44 1.98
N ASP A 582 -1.98 17.29 1.49
CA ASP A 582 -2.98 18.03 2.28
C ASP A 582 -3.99 17.08 2.97
N LEU A 583 -4.12 15.83 2.48
CA LEU A 583 -4.93 14.75 3.04
C LEU A 583 -4.10 13.66 3.76
N GLY A 584 -2.89 14.00 4.19
CA GLY A 584 -2.06 13.12 5.03
C GLY A 584 -1.37 11.95 4.32
N TYR A 585 -1.55 11.76 3.00
CA TYR A 585 -0.82 10.76 2.21
C TYR A 585 0.62 11.25 1.95
N ASN A 586 1.44 11.21 3.00
CA ASN A 586 2.84 11.65 2.98
C ASN A 586 3.81 10.52 2.59
N SER A 587 3.33 9.28 2.52
CA SER A 587 4.03 8.13 1.95
C SER A 587 3.09 7.37 1.02
N ILE A 588 3.62 6.79 -0.05
CA ILE A 588 2.88 5.99 -1.04
C ILE A 588 3.70 4.75 -1.42
N ILE A 589 3.06 3.69 -1.90
CA ILE A 589 3.75 2.50 -2.45
C ILE A 589 3.24 2.24 -3.86
N GLU A 590 4.17 2.16 -4.80
CA GLU A 590 3.93 1.88 -6.23
C GLU A 590 4.91 0.79 -6.71
N TYR A 591 4.60 0.09 -7.80
CA TYR A 591 5.37 -1.07 -8.23
C TYR A 591 5.71 -1.03 -9.73
N ILE A 592 6.88 -1.55 -10.09
CA ILE A 592 7.23 -1.90 -11.48
C ILE A 592 7.17 -3.43 -11.60
N LYS A 593 6.12 -3.94 -12.25
CA LYS A 593 5.94 -5.36 -12.56
C LYS A 593 6.61 -5.65 -13.91
N ILE A 594 7.75 -6.33 -13.90
CA ILE A 594 8.52 -6.62 -15.11
C ILE A 594 8.16 -8.02 -15.58
N LEU A 595 7.50 -8.15 -16.74
CA LEU A 595 7.34 -9.45 -17.39
C LEU A 595 8.60 -9.77 -18.20
N ILE A 596 9.07 -11.00 -18.10
CA ILE A 596 10.32 -11.48 -18.73
C ILE A 596 9.96 -12.70 -19.56
N SER A 597 10.23 -12.70 -20.86
CA SER A 597 9.75 -13.77 -21.75
C SER A 597 10.67 -14.03 -22.94
N THR A 598 10.50 -15.19 -23.58
CA THR A 598 11.17 -15.59 -24.84
C THR A 598 10.47 -15.08 -26.10
N SER A 599 9.39 -14.29 -25.95
CA SER A 599 8.64 -13.65 -27.03
C SER A 599 8.03 -12.32 -26.55
N PRO A 600 7.76 -11.35 -27.44
CA PRO A 600 7.30 -10.01 -27.02
C PRO A 600 5.88 -10.04 -26.47
N ILE A 601 5.68 -9.49 -25.27
CA ILE A 601 4.37 -9.39 -24.60
C ILE A 601 3.83 -7.96 -24.76
N LYS A 602 2.63 -7.80 -25.34
CA LYS A 602 2.00 -6.47 -25.50
C LYS A 602 1.35 -5.99 -24.19
N THR A 603 2.15 -5.40 -23.31
CA THR A 603 1.69 -4.78 -22.04
C THR A 603 0.77 -3.58 -22.22
N SER A 604 0.61 -3.07 -23.44
CA SER A 604 -0.18 -1.87 -23.69
C SER A 604 -1.70 -2.08 -23.57
N ASP A 605 -2.17 -3.33 -23.66
CA ASP A 605 -3.60 -3.67 -23.69
C ASP A 605 -4.20 -3.92 -22.29
N ILE A 606 -3.37 -3.91 -21.26
CA ILE A 606 -3.78 -3.96 -19.84
C ILE A 606 -3.89 -2.58 -19.18
N ASP A 607 -3.54 -1.48 -19.88
CA ASP A 607 -3.66 -0.10 -19.38
C ASP A 607 -5.00 0.16 -18.67
N GLN A 608 -4.93 0.87 -17.55
CA GLN A 608 -6.07 1.17 -16.69
C GLN A 608 -5.93 2.56 -16.04
N PRO A 609 -6.93 3.44 -16.17
CA PRO A 609 -6.97 4.69 -15.42
C PRO A 609 -7.26 4.42 -13.93
N GLY A 610 -6.48 5.06 -13.07
CA GLY A 610 -6.63 4.97 -11.61
C GLY A 610 -7.99 5.43 -11.08
N ILE A 611 -8.26 5.05 -9.85
CA ILE A 611 -9.50 5.27 -9.11
C ILE A 611 -9.34 6.47 -8.15
N GLU A 612 -10.43 7.17 -7.87
CA GLU A 612 -10.45 8.27 -6.90
C GLU A 612 -10.36 7.72 -5.46
N LEU A 613 -9.39 8.19 -4.67
CA LEU A 613 -9.14 7.78 -3.28
C LEU A 613 -10.00 8.58 -2.28
N PRO A 614 -10.17 8.12 -1.03
CA PRO A 614 -11.00 8.80 -0.04
C PRO A 614 -10.44 10.16 0.42
N ASN A 615 -11.31 10.94 1.07
CA ASN A 615 -11.14 12.31 1.61
C ASN A 615 -11.15 13.50 0.61
N LEU A 616 -11.57 13.31 -0.65
CA LEU A 616 -11.80 14.42 -1.60
C LEU A 616 -13.15 15.15 -1.37
N LEU A 617 -13.18 16.07 -0.39
CA LEU A 617 -14.32 16.94 -0.08
C LEU A 617 -14.46 18.16 -1.02
N THR A 618 -15.27 17.98 -2.06
CA THR A 618 -16.06 19.02 -2.74
C THR A 618 -15.39 20.34 -3.16
N LYS A 619 -14.88 20.39 -4.40
CA LYS A 619 -15.25 21.43 -5.37
C LYS A 619 -15.03 20.97 -6.81
N ASN A 620 -15.78 21.54 -7.75
CA ASN A 620 -15.89 21.07 -9.14
C ASN A 620 -14.61 21.30 -9.96
N LEU A 621 -14.01 20.22 -10.47
CA LEU A 621 -13.11 20.25 -11.64
C LEU A 621 -13.38 19.04 -12.54
N LYS A 622 -13.30 19.26 -13.87
CA LYS A 622 -13.50 18.20 -14.87
C LYS A 622 -12.20 17.43 -15.08
N SER A 623 -12.24 16.10 -15.00
CA SER A 623 -11.09 15.28 -15.40
C SER A 623 -10.94 15.30 -16.93
N LYS A 624 -9.75 15.71 -17.40
CA LYS A 624 -9.26 15.33 -18.73
C LYS A 624 -8.24 14.21 -18.55
N SER A 625 -8.56 13.03 -19.06
CA SER A 625 -7.63 11.90 -19.15
C SER A 625 -6.80 12.00 -20.43
N THR A 626 -5.48 11.95 -20.30
CA THR A 626 -4.54 11.68 -21.40
C THR A 626 -3.37 10.86 -20.86
N ALA A 627 -2.87 9.95 -21.67
CA ALA A 627 -1.79 8.99 -21.36
C ALA A 627 -1.08 8.63 -22.67
N LYS A 628 -0.14 7.66 -22.62
CA LYS A 628 0.36 6.79 -23.73
C LYS A 628 1.56 7.29 -24.56
N ARG A 629 2.35 6.42 -25.24
CA ARG A 629 2.83 5.00 -25.04
C ARG A 629 4.21 4.89 -25.78
N GLY A 630 4.79 3.70 -26.01
CA GLY A 630 6.07 3.47 -26.75
C GLY A 630 6.28 2.01 -27.23
N ILE A 631 7.42 1.69 -27.86
CA ILE A 631 7.86 0.39 -28.48
C ILE A 631 9.35 0.53 -28.97
N SER A 632 10.25 -0.43 -29.28
CA SER A 632 10.45 -1.91 -29.13
C SER A 632 12.00 -2.18 -28.98
N CYS A 633 12.84 -3.09 -29.55
CA CYS A 633 12.95 -4.31 -30.43
C CYS A 633 14.47 -4.80 -30.31
N GLU A 634 15.15 -5.90 -30.79
CA GLU A 634 15.02 -7.19 -31.55
C GLU A 634 16.22 -8.13 -31.17
N VAL A 635 16.45 -9.43 -31.50
CA VAL A 635 15.81 -10.78 -31.71
C VAL A 635 16.98 -11.80 -31.88
N VAL A 636 16.80 -13.09 -31.50
CA VAL A 636 17.32 -14.38 -32.09
C VAL A 636 17.13 -15.57 -31.11
N GLU A 637 16.96 -16.80 -31.64
CA GLU A 637 16.21 -17.96 -31.06
C GLU A 637 17.03 -19.24 -30.76
N LEU A 638 16.42 -20.24 -30.06
CA LEU A 638 16.15 -21.60 -30.63
C LEU A 638 15.35 -22.56 -29.70
N ALA A 639 14.23 -23.09 -30.22
CA ALA A 639 13.58 -24.40 -29.96
C ALA A 639 13.29 -24.92 -28.52
N ASP A 640 12.07 -24.69 -28.00
CA ASP A 640 10.97 -25.68 -28.04
C ASP A 640 9.60 -24.94 -27.86
N SER A 641 8.48 -25.53 -28.27
CA SER A 641 7.24 -24.78 -28.62
C SER A 641 6.28 -24.41 -27.47
N GLN A 642 6.76 -23.71 -26.43
CA GLN A 642 5.90 -22.90 -25.55
C GLN A 642 6.53 -21.53 -25.26
N VAL A 643 5.70 -20.48 -25.17
CA VAL A 643 6.15 -19.14 -24.78
C VAL A 643 6.50 -19.14 -23.30
N GLU A 644 7.78 -19.34 -23.00
CA GLU A 644 8.33 -19.22 -21.66
C GLU A 644 8.26 -17.77 -21.17
N TRP A 645 7.67 -17.57 -19.98
CA TRP A 645 7.47 -16.24 -19.38
C TRP A 645 7.47 -16.28 -17.85
N LYS A 646 7.93 -15.18 -17.25
CA LYS A 646 8.09 -14.95 -15.82
C LYS A 646 7.71 -13.51 -15.44
N THR A 647 7.66 -13.22 -14.15
CA THR A 647 7.52 -11.86 -13.63
C THR A 647 8.52 -11.57 -12.51
N GLU A 648 9.14 -10.40 -12.54
CA GLU A 648 9.79 -9.77 -11.39
C GLU A 648 8.98 -8.56 -10.92
N THR A 649 9.23 -8.06 -9.70
CA THR A 649 8.46 -6.95 -9.11
C THR A 649 9.34 -6.05 -8.25
N ILE A 650 9.56 -4.81 -8.69
CA ILE A 650 10.25 -3.78 -7.92
C ILE A 650 9.21 -2.98 -7.13
N GLY A 651 9.18 -3.10 -5.81
CA GLY A 651 8.36 -2.25 -4.94
C GLY A 651 9.08 -0.95 -4.59
N LEU A 652 8.37 0.19 -4.68
CA LEU A 652 8.92 1.53 -4.45
C LEU A 652 8.04 2.25 -3.41
N ARG A 653 8.57 2.53 -2.20
CA ARG A 653 7.89 3.36 -1.20
C ARG A 653 8.41 4.79 -1.26
N ILE A 654 7.57 5.71 -1.71
CA ILE A 654 7.94 7.12 -1.92
C ILE A 654 7.39 7.95 -0.76
N THR A 655 8.26 8.59 0.01
CA THR A 655 7.89 9.34 1.23
C THR A 655 8.33 10.80 1.14
N ARG A 656 7.40 11.74 1.34
CA ARG A 656 7.66 13.17 1.54
C ARG A 656 7.31 13.55 2.98
N PRO A 657 8.26 13.96 3.83
CA PRO A 657 7.94 14.53 5.14
C PRO A 657 7.00 15.74 5.02
N LEU A 658 6.18 15.96 6.05
CA LEU A 658 5.28 17.11 6.09
C LEU A 658 6.09 18.41 6.31
N ASP A 659 5.49 19.54 5.98
CA ASP A 659 6.14 20.85 6.10
C ASP A 659 6.21 21.30 7.57
N ILE A 660 7.40 21.71 8.03
CA ILE A 660 7.64 22.14 9.41
C ILE A 660 6.89 23.46 9.69
N VAL A 661 6.14 23.52 10.78
CA VAL A 661 5.38 24.71 11.21
C VAL A 661 5.91 25.29 12.51
N GLU A 662 5.88 26.61 12.68
CA GLU A 662 6.26 27.27 13.94
C GLU A 662 5.04 27.52 14.82
N ILE A 663 5.07 27.07 16.09
CA ILE A 663 4.06 27.38 17.12
C ILE A 663 4.56 28.48 18.07
N GLY A 664 3.62 29.16 18.73
CA GLY A 664 3.92 30.24 19.67
C GLY A 664 2.68 30.95 20.21
N PRO A 665 2.87 32.02 21.01
CA PRO A 665 1.79 32.68 21.73
C PRO A 665 0.73 33.25 20.79
N HIS A 666 -0.53 33.07 21.17
CA HIS A 666 -1.73 33.53 20.47
C HIS A 666 -1.94 32.99 19.04
N LYS A 667 -1.18 31.98 18.60
CA LYS A 667 -1.27 31.41 17.25
C LYS A 667 -1.78 29.95 17.24
N GLU A 668 -3.08 29.76 17.02
CA GLU A 668 -3.59 28.44 16.63
C GLU A 668 -2.94 27.99 15.31
N THR A 669 -2.40 26.77 15.27
CA THR A 669 -1.54 26.28 14.18
C THR A 669 -1.97 24.88 13.77
N GLN A 670 -2.40 24.72 12.52
CA GLN A 670 -2.76 23.42 11.94
C GLN A 670 -1.55 22.77 11.25
N ILE A 671 -1.39 21.46 11.44
CA ILE A 671 -0.46 20.61 10.69
C ILE A 671 -1.17 19.27 10.38
N ALA A 672 -1.41 19.01 9.09
CA ALA A 672 -2.23 17.89 8.61
C ALA A 672 -3.56 17.74 9.40
N GLY A 673 -3.77 16.57 10.02
CA GLY A 673 -4.97 16.22 10.78
C GLY A 673 -5.05 16.78 12.21
N ILE A 674 -4.08 17.57 12.68
CA ILE A 674 -4.08 18.15 14.04
C ILE A 674 -4.03 19.67 14.05
N VAL A 675 -4.61 20.26 15.10
CA VAL A 675 -4.60 21.70 15.37
C VAL A 675 -4.06 21.96 16.77
N ILE A 676 -2.93 22.63 16.86
CA ILE A 676 -2.27 23.01 18.13
C ILE A 676 -2.79 24.39 18.53
N GLU A 677 -3.35 24.51 19.73
CA GLU A 677 -3.87 25.77 20.26
C GLU A 677 -2.70 26.67 20.74
N GLY A 678 -2.81 27.99 20.54
CA GLY A 678 -1.70 28.92 20.79
C GLY A 678 -1.24 28.94 22.25
N HIS A 679 0.07 28.81 22.48
CA HIS A 679 0.69 28.62 23.80
C HIS A 679 1.95 29.46 23.95
N GLU A 680 2.41 29.76 25.18
CA GLU A 680 3.68 30.49 25.41
C GLU A 680 4.94 29.69 25.01
N LEU A 681 4.78 28.40 24.70
CA LEU A 681 5.80 27.51 24.18
C LEU A 681 6.08 27.88 22.71
N VAL A 682 7.34 28.21 22.41
CA VAL A 682 7.77 28.50 21.03
C VAL A 682 8.63 27.33 20.55
N ALA A 683 8.23 26.72 19.44
CA ALA A 683 8.94 25.58 18.84
C ALA A 683 8.66 25.48 17.34
N LYS A 684 9.55 24.79 16.62
CA LYS A 684 9.26 24.20 15.32
C LYS A 684 8.67 22.82 15.53
N VAL A 685 7.58 22.54 14.84
CA VAL A 685 6.81 21.31 14.96
C VAL A 685 6.90 20.54 13.65
N ASN A 686 7.25 19.27 13.76
CA ASN A 686 7.17 18.30 12.68
C ASN A 686 6.31 17.10 13.12
N LEU A 687 5.73 16.40 12.15
CA LEU A 687 5.18 15.07 12.35
C LEU A 687 6.17 14.03 11.81
N SER A 688 6.50 13.03 12.60
CA SER A 688 7.33 11.89 12.20
C SER A 688 6.64 10.55 12.53
N SER A 689 7.29 9.43 12.20
CA SER A 689 6.77 8.08 12.42
C SER A 689 7.74 7.26 13.25
N SER A 690 7.22 6.67 14.33
CA SER A 690 7.98 5.74 15.17
C SER A 690 8.41 4.46 14.44
N SER A 691 7.78 4.14 13.30
CA SER A 691 8.14 3.01 12.44
C SER A 691 9.42 3.23 11.61
N LEU A 692 9.84 4.48 11.43
CA LEU A 692 11.04 4.84 10.66
C LEU A 692 12.25 5.07 11.57
N THR A 693 12.06 5.68 12.74
CA THR A 693 13.14 5.96 13.69
C THR A 693 13.78 4.71 14.28
N SER A 694 13.08 3.56 14.30
CA SER A 694 13.61 2.30 14.82
C SER A 694 14.69 1.64 13.95
N LYS A 695 14.98 2.16 12.74
CA LYS A 695 16.00 1.60 11.82
C LYS A 695 17.36 2.30 11.87
N VAL A 696 17.50 3.47 12.50
CA VAL A 696 18.73 4.29 12.43
C VAL A 696 19.09 4.87 13.81
N ALA A 697 20.32 4.59 14.27
CA ALA A 697 21.11 5.23 15.35
C ALA A 697 20.49 5.44 16.76
N ASP A 698 19.26 5.91 16.89
CA ASP A 698 18.69 6.50 18.12
C ASP A 698 18.60 5.54 19.32
N SER A 699 18.69 4.22 19.11
CA SER A 699 18.68 3.16 20.15
C SER A 699 17.41 3.06 21.01
N ILE A 700 16.44 3.97 20.83
CA ILE A 700 15.20 4.09 21.61
C ILE A 700 14.04 3.43 20.82
N LEU A 701 13.60 2.25 21.25
CA LEU A 701 12.47 1.52 20.64
C LEU A 701 11.12 2.11 21.11
N PRO A 702 10.20 2.50 20.21
CA PRO A 702 9.00 3.26 20.57
C PRO A 702 8.02 2.49 21.48
N PRO A 703 7.08 3.17 22.17
CA PRO A 703 6.33 2.61 23.31
C PRO A 703 5.60 1.28 23.09
N HIS A 704 5.09 1.02 21.89
CA HIS A 704 4.41 -0.25 21.56
C HIS A 704 5.40 -1.40 21.26
N GLN A 705 6.63 -1.10 20.83
CA GLN A 705 7.69 -2.08 20.59
C GLN A 705 8.49 -2.35 21.87
N ALA A 706 8.68 -1.33 22.70
CA ALA A 706 9.24 -1.45 24.04
C ALA A 706 8.48 -2.52 24.84
N ASN A 707 9.18 -3.57 25.24
CA ASN A 707 8.62 -4.71 25.99
C ASN A 707 7.45 -5.45 25.29
N HIS A 708 7.30 -5.33 23.97
CA HIS A 708 6.22 -5.95 23.16
C HIS A 708 4.80 -5.58 23.64
N ASN A 709 4.56 -4.30 23.89
CA ASN A 709 3.33 -3.83 24.54
C ASN A 709 2.10 -3.79 23.61
N SER A 710 1.48 -4.95 23.42
CA SER A 710 0.26 -5.13 22.60
C SER A 710 -0.99 -4.35 23.04
N ALA A 711 -0.96 -3.66 24.19
CA ALA A 711 -2.04 -2.76 24.61
C ALA A 711 -1.94 -1.37 23.95
N LEU A 712 -0.78 -0.99 23.38
CA LEU A 712 -0.54 0.29 22.73
C LEU A 712 -0.47 0.11 21.20
N VAL A 713 -1.16 0.97 20.46
CA VAL A 713 -1.08 1.03 18.99
C VAL A 713 -0.89 2.47 18.52
N PRO A 714 0.07 2.76 17.63
CA PRO A 714 0.22 4.06 16.97
C PRO A 714 -1.09 4.63 16.41
N ILE A 715 -1.38 5.90 16.70
CA ILE A 715 -2.46 6.63 16.04
C ILE A 715 -1.92 7.50 14.90
N ASP A 716 -2.63 7.55 13.78
CA ASP A 716 -2.26 8.42 12.66
C ASP A 716 -2.73 9.85 12.89
N LEU A 717 -1.80 10.75 13.23
CA LEU A 717 -2.07 12.19 13.42
C LEU A 717 -2.27 12.93 12.10
N ALA A 718 -1.88 12.34 10.96
CA ALA A 718 -1.99 13.00 9.66
C ALA A 718 -3.42 12.97 9.08
N GLY A 719 -4.32 12.14 9.62
CA GLY A 719 -5.65 11.87 9.01
C GLY A 719 -5.55 11.08 7.69
N GLY A 720 -4.45 10.34 7.50
CA GLY A 720 -4.20 9.61 6.27
C GLY A 720 -5.05 8.35 6.16
N THR A 721 -5.45 7.98 4.94
CA THR A 721 -5.97 6.61 4.73
C THR A 721 -4.79 5.64 4.65
N THR A 722 -4.56 4.94 5.77
CA THR A 722 -3.36 4.11 5.99
C THR A 722 -3.36 2.87 5.09
N ARG A 723 -2.87 3.05 3.86
CA ARG A 723 -2.21 2.02 3.04
C ARG A 723 -0.71 1.94 3.28
N THR A 724 -0.17 2.94 3.95
CA THR A 724 1.20 2.99 4.41
C THR A 724 1.36 2.11 5.65
N GLU A 725 2.45 1.33 5.70
CA GLU A 725 2.92 0.74 6.96
C GLU A 725 3.44 1.83 7.92
N VAL A 726 3.82 2.98 7.35
CA VAL A 726 4.23 4.19 8.07
C VAL A 726 2.99 4.92 8.59
N VAL A 727 2.90 5.05 9.92
CA VAL A 727 1.85 5.79 10.65
C VAL A 727 2.47 7.05 11.26
N MET A 728 1.85 8.21 11.12
CA MET A 728 2.39 9.47 11.63
C MET A 728 1.99 9.70 13.09
N ASP A 729 2.64 8.96 14.00
CA ASP A 729 2.27 8.88 15.43
C ASP A 729 3.16 9.70 16.37
N VAL A 730 4.14 10.45 15.85
CA VAL A 730 5.09 11.24 16.66
C VAL A 730 4.98 12.72 16.31
N ILE A 731 4.87 13.57 17.32
CA ILE A 731 5.18 15.00 17.20
C ILE A 731 6.63 15.22 17.66
N GLU A 732 7.43 15.87 16.82
CA GLU A 732 8.76 16.37 17.16
C GLU A 732 8.71 17.88 17.37
N LEU A 733 9.21 18.33 18.53
CA LEU A 733 9.43 19.74 18.84
C LEU A 733 10.93 20.05 18.77
N GLN A 734 11.30 21.01 17.91
CA GLN A 734 12.67 21.47 17.65
C GLN A 734 12.81 22.97 17.94
N ASP A 735 14.03 23.46 18.18
CA ASP A 735 14.33 24.87 18.55
C ASP A 735 13.49 25.39 19.75
N VAL A 736 13.20 24.52 20.71
CA VAL A 736 12.20 24.74 21.77
C VAL A 736 12.62 25.84 22.76
N LYS A 737 11.66 26.72 23.11
CA LYS A 737 11.81 27.80 24.10
C LYS A 737 10.59 27.89 25.00
N ASN A 738 10.81 28.32 26.24
CA ASN A 738 9.80 28.39 27.31
C ASN A 738 9.20 27.00 27.65
N ILE A 739 10.03 25.97 27.74
CA ILE A 739 9.59 24.58 28.05
C ILE A 739 8.77 24.53 29.34
N ASP A 740 9.20 25.24 30.38
CA ASP A 740 8.56 25.32 31.70
C ASP A 740 7.20 26.05 31.70
N SER A 741 6.77 26.61 30.56
CA SER A 741 5.41 27.19 30.43
C SER A 741 4.33 26.10 30.38
N VAL A 742 4.68 24.88 29.97
CA VAL A 742 3.75 23.74 29.90
C VAL A 742 3.63 23.10 31.29
N SER A 743 2.43 23.17 31.87
CA SER A 743 2.14 22.72 33.23
C SER A 743 0.68 22.25 33.36
N PRO A 744 0.29 21.56 34.45
CA PRO A 744 -1.12 21.26 34.71
C PRO A 744 -2.02 22.50 34.83
N GLN A 745 -1.46 23.65 35.21
CA GLN A 745 -2.18 24.93 35.31
C GLN A 745 -2.24 25.67 33.95
N ASN A 746 -1.27 25.43 33.07
CA ASN A 746 -1.20 25.99 31.72
C ASN A 746 -0.74 24.92 30.72
N PRO A 747 -1.66 24.05 30.24
CA PRO A 747 -1.31 22.93 29.38
C PRO A 747 -1.42 23.26 27.89
N LEU A 748 -0.51 22.67 27.10
CA LEU A 748 -0.52 22.70 25.64
C LEU A 748 -1.66 21.80 25.12
N LYS A 749 -2.53 22.33 24.26
CA LYS A 749 -3.75 21.64 23.79
C LYS A 749 -3.67 21.35 22.30
N ILE A 750 -4.00 20.12 21.92
CA ILE A 750 -3.90 19.60 20.55
C ILE A 750 -5.23 18.94 20.18
N ARG A 751 -5.96 19.54 19.25
CA ARG A 751 -7.27 19.10 18.74
C ARG A 751 -7.04 18.15 17.55
N LEU A 752 -7.75 17.02 17.52
CA LEU A 752 -7.61 16.00 16.46
C LEU A 752 -8.81 16.06 15.51
N SER A 753 -8.58 16.04 14.19
CA SER A 753 -9.62 16.39 13.20
C SER A 753 -10.60 15.27 12.83
N GLU A 754 -10.23 13.99 13.00
CA GLU A 754 -11.05 12.84 12.57
C GLU A 754 -11.67 12.01 13.73
N VAL A 755 -11.45 12.39 15.00
CA VAL A 755 -11.92 11.60 16.16
C VAL A 755 -13.39 11.90 16.49
N GLU A 756 -14.32 11.33 15.71
CA GLU A 756 -15.76 11.33 16.03
C GLU A 756 -16.01 10.63 17.38
N ASN A 757 -16.75 11.29 18.30
CA ASN A 757 -17.32 10.79 19.56
C ASN A 757 -17.30 9.26 19.77
N SER A 758 -16.18 8.78 20.33
CA SER A 758 -15.96 7.37 20.68
C SER A 758 -15.24 7.28 22.01
N ASP A 759 -15.47 6.21 22.79
CA ASP A 759 -14.85 5.97 24.11
C ASP A 759 -13.36 5.57 24.01
N GLU A 760 -12.61 6.21 23.11
CA GLU A 760 -11.24 5.85 22.75
C GLU A 760 -10.22 6.63 23.58
N SER A 761 -9.30 5.89 24.18
CA SER A 761 -8.27 6.45 25.05
C SER A 761 -6.98 6.66 24.27
N ILE A 762 -6.77 7.90 23.84
CA ILE A 762 -5.53 8.36 23.21
C ILE A 762 -4.59 8.86 24.30
N LEU A 763 -3.35 8.39 24.28
CA LEU A 763 -2.35 8.66 25.29
C LEU A 763 -1.10 9.30 24.65
N PRO A 764 -0.73 10.54 25.03
CA PRO A 764 0.56 11.12 24.69
C PRO A 764 1.64 10.59 25.65
N ILE A 765 2.71 10.03 25.10
CA ILE A 765 3.80 9.38 25.84
C ILE A 765 5.13 10.07 25.52
N GLY A 766 5.90 10.41 26.54
CA GLY A 766 7.27 10.91 26.46
C GLY A 766 8.28 9.86 26.92
N TYR A 767 9.56 10.10 26.65
CA TYR A 767 10.66 9.24 27.05
C TYR A 767 11.67 10.00 27.91
N ASN A 768 12.02 9.46 29.07
CA ASN A 768 13.05 10.03 29.93
C ASN A 768 14.38 9.29 29.71
N ALA A 769 15.36 9.98 29.11
CA ALA A 769 16.65 9.40 28.74
C ALA A 769 17.56 9.06 29.94
N GLU A 770 17.35 9.65 31.12
CA GLU A 770 18.13 9.36 32.34
C GLU A 770 17.67 8.06 33.03
N THR A 771 16.36 7.81 33.03
CA THR A 771 15.74 6.65 33.67
C THR A 771 15.49 5.48 32.71
N GLY A 772 15.47 5.74 31.40
CA GLY A 772 15.15 4.76 30.36
C GLY A 772 13.66 4.37 30.31
N LEU A 773 12.78 5.20 30.89
CA LEU A 773 11.35 4.91 31.02
C LEU A 773 10.47 5.79 30.13
N TYR A 774 9.39 5.17 29.65
CA TYR A 774 8.26 5.87 29.05
C TYR A 774 7.23 6.30 30.10
N PHE A 775 6.67 7.50 29.95
CA PHE A 775 5.68 8.05 30.88
C PHE A 775 4.63 8.90 30.14
N PRO A 776 3.39 9.00 30.64
CA PRO A 776 2.37 9.84 30.01
C PRO A 776 2.70 11.33 30.20
N LEU A 777 2.50 12.13 29.16
CA LEU A 777 2.66 13.60 29.19
C LEU A 777 1.36 14.36 29.47
N GLY A 778 0.26 13.63 29.62
CA GLY A 778 -1.10 14.16 29.72
C GLY A 778 -2.14 13.15 29.24
N TYR A 779 -3.31 13.63 28.82
CA TYR A 779 -4.50 12.81 28.55
C TYR A 779 -5.37 13.33 27.40
N PHE A 780 -6.34 12.53 26.94
CA PHE A 780 -7.34 12.91 25.94
C PHE A 780 -8.71 13.20 26.58
N HIS A 781 -9.32 14.33 26.22
CA HIS A 781 -10.62 14.78 26.73
C HIS A 781 -11.31 15.71 25.71
N ASP A 782 -12.62 15.54 25.50
CA ASP A 782 -13.48 16.37 24.65
C ASP A 782 -12.87 16.75 23.28
N GLY A 783 -12.32 15.74 22.58
CA GLY A 783 -11.73 15.89 21.24
C GLY A 783 -10.31 16.49 21.21
N LYS A 784 -9.69 16.72 22.38
CA LYS A 784 -8.35 17.30 22.51
C LYS A 784 -7.43 16.41 23.34
N VAL A 785 -6.18 16.30 22.92
CA VAL A 785 -5.07 15.88 23.79
C VAL A 785 -4.62 17.12 24.57
N ILE A 786 -4.49 16.96 25.88
CA ILE A 786 -4.05 17.97 26.84
C ILE A 786 -2.69 17.51 27.36
N ILE A 787 -1.63 18.25 27.03
CA ILE A 787 -0.24 18.00 27.41
C ILE A 787 0.10 18.92 28.59
N GLU A 788 0.43 18.32 29.74
CA GLU A 788 0.66 19.03 31.01
C GLU A 788 2.13 19.02 31.43
N THR A 789 2.97 18.26 30.74
CA THR A 789 4.42 18.24 30.92
C THR A 789 5.11 17.82 29.61
N LEU A 790 6.42 18.01 29.50
CA LEU A 790 7.24 17.63 28.34
C LEU A 790 8.45 16.81 28.78
N SER A 791 8.91 15.89 27.93
CA SER A 791 10.14 15.15 28.17
C SER A 791 11.39 15.98 27.83
N SER A 792 12.57 15.48 28.22
CA SER A 792 13.84 16.01 27.73
C SER A 792 14.01 15.78 26.21
N GLU A 793 14.93 16.53 25.61
CA GLU A 793 15.33 16.34 24.22
C GLU A 793 16.01 14.98 24.00
N THR A 794 15.81 14.43 22.81
CA THR A 794 16.45 13.20 22.31
C THR A 794 17.19 13.48 21.00
N PRO A 795 18.19 12.66 20.61
CA PRO A 795 18.85 12.77 19.30
C PRO A 795 17.84 12.70 18.13
N THR A 796 18.21 13.22 16.96
CA THR A 796 17.32 13.30 15.78
C THR A 796 18.12 13.00 14.51
N ASP A 797 17.50 12.30 13.56
CA ASP A 797 18.19 11.81 12.34
C ASP A 797 18.56 12.96 11.38
N ALA A 798 19.86 13.21 11.26
CA ALA A 798 20.44 14.24 10.39
C ALA A 798 20.27 13.97 8.87
N THR A 799 19.83 12.76 8.46
CA THR A 799 19.56 12.45 7.06
C THR A 799 18.26 13.07 6.55
N ILE A 800 17.27 13.28 7.44
CA ILE A 800 15.97 13.86 7.11
C ILE A 800 16.06 15.40 7.10
N THR A 801 16.67 15.99 8.12
CA THR A 801 16.85 17.45 8.26
C THR A 801 18.31 17.84 8.42
N LYS A 802 18.92 18.31 7.33
CA LYS A 802 20.34 18.69 7.20
C LYS A 802 20.81 19.91 8.03
N LYS A 803 20.10 20.26 9.11
CA LYS A 803 20.34 21.42 9.99
C LYS A 803 20.10 21.19 11.49
N SER A 804 19.47 20.09 11.91
CA SER A 804 19.25 19.79 13.34
C SER A 804 20.50 19.18 13.98
N PHE A 805 21.44 20.03 14.39
CA PHE A 805 22.58 19.66 15.26
C PHE A 805 22.21 19.61 16.77
N LEU A 806 20.96 19.94 17.09
CA LEU A 806 20.36 19.88 18.42
C LEU A 806 19.29 18.78 18.45
N GLY A 807 18.84 18.40 19.65
CA GLY A 807 17.85 17.35 19.81
C GLY A 807 16.41 17.80 19.49
N SER A 808 15.47 16.88 19.71
CA SER A 808 14.03 17.15 19.65
C SER A 808 13.30 16.47 20.80
N ILE A 809 12.24 17.12 21.29
CA ILE A 809 11.29 16.50 22.22
C ILE A 809 10.31 15.67 21.39
N LYS A 810 10.29 14.34 21.60
CA LYS A 810 9.44 13.39 20.88
C LYS A 810 8.23 13.01 21.72
N ILE A 811 7.03 13.34 21.24
CA ILE A 811 5.76 12.95 21.84
C ILE A 811 5.13 11.85 21.00
N TYR A 812 5.08 10.63 21.53
CA TYR A 812 4.47 9.46 20.89
C TYR A 812 2.98 9.40 21.23
N PHE A 813 2.10 9.38 20.24
CA PHE A 813 0.66 9.28 20.44
C PHE A 813 0.23 7.83 20.21
N GLN A 814 -0.31 7.18 21.23
CA GLN A 814 -0.77 5.79 21.14
C GLN A 814 -2.25 5.68 21.55
N LYS A 815 -3.04 4.97 20.75
CA LYS A 815 -4.37 4.50 21.12
C LYS A 815 -4.22 3.28 22.02
N VAL A 816 -4.84 3.29 23.20
CA VAL A 816 -4.79 2.15 24.12
C VAL A 816 -5.96 1.20 23.85
N ILE A 817 -5.67 -0.07 23.54
CA ILE A 817 -6.66 -1.08 23.19
C ILE A 817 -7.12 -1.84 24.44
N GLY A 818 -8.29 -1.46 24.94
CA GLY A 818 -9.09 -2.27 25.85
C GLY A 818 -10.47 -2.53 25.26
N LYS A 819 -11.04 -3.74 25.46
CA LYS A 819 -12.49 -3.93 25.27
C LYS A 819 -13.22 -2.95 26.19
N LYS A 820 -14.28 -2.30 25.70
CA LYS A 820 -15.13 -1.38 26.50
C LYS A 820 -15.45 -2.01 27.85
N ILE A 821 -14.88 -1.46 28.93
CA ILE A 821 -15.13 -1.96 30.27
C ILE A 821 -16.54 -1.57 30.67
N GLY A 822 -17.36 -2.59 30.93
CA GLY A 822 -18.75 -2.43 31.35
C GLY A 822 -18.83 -1.91 32.77
N LEU A 823 -18.64 -0.60 32.98
CA LEU A 823 -19.01 0.12 34.21
C LEU A 823 -20.56 0.21 34.33
N ARG A 824 -21.20 -0.96 34.31
CA ARG A 824 -22.62 -1.24 34.55
C ARG A 824 -22.76 -2.49 35.43
N PHE A 825 -21.92 -2.59 36.46
CA PHE A 825 -22.09 -3.55 37.53
C PHE A 825 -23.15 -3.05 38.50
N ASN A 826 -24.07 -3.92 38.91
CA ASN A 826 -25.06 -3.62 39.95
C ASN A 826 -24.41 -3.80 41.32
N TYR A 827 -23.73 -2.77 41.82
CA TYR A 827 -23.18 -2.72 43.17
C TYR A 827 -24.22 -2.23 44.20
N PRO A 828 -24.09 -2.63 45.49
CA PRO A 828 -23.18 -3.64 46.03
C PRO A 828 -23.66 -5.07 45.72
N ARG A 829 -22.73 -5.98 45.42
CA ARG A 829 -22.99 -7.38 45.07
C ARG A 829 -22.33 -8.30 46.10
N LEU A 830 -23.11 -9.13 46.78
CA LEU A 830 -22.61 -10.34 47.44
C LEU A 830 -22.96 -11.53 46.54
N ALA A 831 -21.99 -12.42 46.28
CA ALA A 831 -22.17 -13.53 45.35
C ALA A 831 -21.39 -14.79 45.75
N ILE A 832 -21.78 -15.93 45.19
CA ILE A 832 -20.97 -17.16 45.14
C ILE A 832 -20.25 -17.17 43.78
N PRO A 833 -18.90 -17.19 43.74
CA PRO A 833 -18.16 -17.36 42.50
C PRO A 833 -18.10 -18.83 42.07
N THR A 834 -18.17 -19.08 40.77
CA THR A 834 -17.90 -20.38 40.13
C THR A 834 -16.87 -20.17 39.03
N VAL A 835 -15.80 -20.97 39.01
CA VAL A 835 -14.71 -20.83 38.03
C VAL A 835 -14.86 -21.92 36.95
N VAL A 836 -15.03 -21.51 35.69
CA VAL A 836 -15.21 -22.39 34.53
C VAL A 836 -14.25 -21.96 33.42
N ASP A 837 -13.35 -22.86 33.01
CA ASP A 837 -12.31 -22.62 31.99
C ASP A 837 -11.51 -21.31 32.19
N GLY A 838 -11.29 -20.94 33.46
CA GLY A 838 -10.58 -19.72 33.88
C GLY A 838 -11.44 -18.46 34.00
N ASN A 839 -12.69 -18.46 33.52
CA ASN A 839 -13.64 -17.37 33.69
C ASN A 839 -14.40 -17.52 35.02
N VAL A 840 -14.91 -16.41 35.57
CA VAL A 840 -15.70 -16.42 36.82
C VAL A 840 -17.15 -16.05 36.55
N GLU A 841 -18.06 -16.98 36.87
CA GLU A 841 -19.49 -16.75 36.93
C GLU A 841 -19.91 -16.42 38.38
N TYR A 842 -20.81 -15.46 38.55
CA TYR A 842 -21.26 -15.00 39.87
C TYR A 842 -22.75 -15.27 40.07
N ASN A 843 -23.10 -16.08 41.06
CA ASN A 843 -24.48 -16.22 41.51
C ASN A 843 -24.76 -15.26 42.67
N ASN A 844 -25.58 -14.24 42.43
CA ASN A 844 -25.99 -13.22 43.40
C ASN A 844 -27.45 -13.37 43.87
N ASP A 845 -28.08 -14.54 43.68
CA ASP A 845 -29.44 -14.81 44.16
C ASP A 845 -29.46 -15.02 45.69
N VAL A 846 -30.07 -14.09 46.42
CA VAL A 846 -30.09 -14.07 47.90
C VAL A 846 -30.66 -15.36 48.51
N PRO A 847 -31.81 -15.93 48.04
CA PRO A 847 -32.29 -17.24 48.49
C PRO A 847 -31.28 -18.38 48.30
N THR A 848 -30.61 -18.45 47.15
CA THR A 848 -29.60 -19.47 46.85
C THR A 848 -28.37 -19.32 47.76
N ILE A 849 -27.90 -18.09 47.97
CA ILE A 849 -26.78 -17.82 48.89
C ILE A 849 -27.17 -18.17 50.32
N ALA A 850 -28.36 -17.77 50.80
CA ALA A 850 -28.85 -18.09 52.13
C ALA A 850 -28.97 -19.60 52.38
N ALA A 851 -29.37 -20.38 51.37
CA ALA A 851 -29.38 -21.84 51.45
C ALA A 851 -27.96 -22.41 51.62
N LYS A 852 -26.97 -21.94 50.85
CA LYS A 852 -25.57 -22.38 50.96
C LYS A 852 -24.90 -21.91 52.26
N VAL A 853 -25.19 -20.69 52.70
CA VAL A 853 -24.78 -20.17 54.02
C VAL A 853 -25.32 -21.06 55.13
N LYS A 854 -26.58 -21.52 55.04
CA LYS A 854 -27.18 -22.42 56.04
C LYS A 854 -26.42 -23.75 56.14
N GLU A 855 -26.04 -24.35 55.01
CA GLU A 855 -25.27 -25.59 54.93
C GLU A 855 -23.83 -25.46 55.46
N ALA A 856 -23.14 -24.34 55.17
CA ALA A 856 -21.72 -24.17 55.50
C ALA A 856 -21.45 -23.86 56.98
N THR A 857 -20.39 -24.44 57.55
CA THR A 857 -19.93 -24.19 58.94
C THR A 857 -18.79 -23.17 59.03
N SER A 858 -17.93 -23.12 58.00
CA SER A 858 -16.84 -22.14 57.86
C SER A 858 -16.87 -21.50 56.47
N ILE A 859 -16.90 -20.17 56.43
CA ILE A 859 -17.16 -19.37 55.22
C ILE A 859 -16.03 -18.35 55.05
N ALA A 860 -15.52 -18.19 53.82
CA ALA A 860 -14.62 -17.10 53.44
C ALA A 860 -15.35 -16.05 52.59
N VAL A 861 -15.04 -14.77 52.80
CA VAL A 861 -15.57 -13.63 52.01
C VAL A 861 -14.39 -12.84 51.45
N PHE A 862 -14.25 -12.79 50.13
CA PHE A 862 -13.29 -11.91 49.47
C PHE A 862 -13.85 -10.50 49.29
N VAL A 863 -13.04 -9.49 49.59
CA VAL A 863 -13.37 -8.06 49.43
C VAL A 863 -12.25 -7.39 48.63
N HIS A 864 -12.59 -6.84 47.46
CA HIS A 864 -11.60 -6.28 46.52
C HIS A 864 -11.02 -4.93 46.97
N GLY A 865 -9.91 -4.54 46.35
CA GLY A 865 -9.27 -3.24 46.52
C GLY A 865 -9.88 -2.14 45.67
N ILE A 866 -9.18 -1.00 45.57
CA ILE A 866 -9.65 0.15 44.78
C ILE A 866 -9.51 -0.01 43.25
N ILE A 867 -8.84 -1.06 42.74
CA ILE A 867 -8.41 -1.15 41.33
C ILE A 867 -9.01 -2.33 40.55
N GLY A 868 -10.16 -2.86 40.99
CA GLY A 868 -10.83 -3.96 40.30
C GLY A 868 -12.06 -4.48 41.03
N ASP A 869 -12.45 -5.70 40.68
CA ASP A 869 -13.48 -6.52 41.32
C ASP A 869 -12.84 -7.78 41.94
N THR A 870 -13.66 -8.76 42.36
CA THR A 870 -13.18 -10.03 42.92
C THR A 870 -12.81 -11.11 41.88
N GLU A 871 -12.77 -10.86 40.56
CA GLU A 871 -12.52 -11.90 39.53
C GLU A 871 -11.20 -12.63 39.77
N GLY A 872 -10.11 -11.87 39.95
CA GLY A 872 -8.79 -12.46 40.25
C GLY A 872 -8.78 -13.20 41.58
N MET A 873 -9.49 -12.71 42.60
CA MET A 873 -9.55 -13.32 43.93
C MET A 873 -10.31 -14.65 43.89
N ALA A 874 -11.38 -14.72 43.11
CA ALA A 874 -12.17 -15.93 42.85
C ALA A 874 -11.41 -16.96 42.01
N GLN A 875 -10.65 -16.54 41.01
CA GLN A 875 -9.71 -17.40 40.27
C GLN A 875 -8.68 -18.01 41.22
N SER A 876 -8.01 -17.20 42.03
CA SER A 876 -7.04 -17.64 43.04
C SER A 876 -7.66 -18.59 44.06
N ALA A 877 -8.93 -18.43 44.44
CA ALA A 877 -9.60 -19.34 45.37
C ALA A 877 -9.75 -20.77 44.82
N ALA A 878 -9.76 -20.93 43.49
CA ALA A 878 -9.75 -22.22 42.80
C ALA A 878 -8.34 -22.77 42.51
N MET A 879 -7.29 -21.95 42.55
CA MET A 879 -5.91 -22.38 42.35
C MET A 879 -5.42 -23.28 43.49
N VAL A 880 -4.52 -24.21 43.17
CA VAL A 880 -3.90 -25.13 44.13
C VAL A 880 -2.51 -24.63 44.50
N PHE A 881 -2.31 -24.26 45.76
CA PHE A 881 -1.04 -23.79 46.31
C PHE A 881 -0.36 -24.92 47.09
N SER A 882 0.63 -25.52 46.44
CA SER A 882 1.48 -26.62 46.92
C SER A 882 0.77 -27.64 47.84
N GLU A 883 1.17 -27.73 49.11
CA GLU A 883 0.73 -28.78 50.05
C GLU A 883 -0.63 -28.47 50.72
N PHE A 884 -1.16 -27.25 50.59
CA PHE A 884 -2.36 -26.79 51.29
C PHE A 884 -3.66 -26.89 50.47
N GLY A 885 -3.56 -27.21 49.19
CA GLY A 885 -4.70 -27.31 48.28
C GLY A 885 -5.21 -25.94 47.79
N SER A 886 -6.52 -25.82 47.63
CA SER A 886 -7.20 -24.62 47.14
C SER A 886 -8.14 -24.06 48.21
N ILE A 887 -8.36 -22.73 48.24
CA ILE A 887 -9.25 -22.08 49.23
C ILE A 887 -10.68 -22.67 49.14
N ASN A 888 -11.16 -22.95 47.93
CA ASN A 888 -12.44 -23.64 47.65
C ASN A 888 -12.55 -25.08 48.23
N LYS A 889 -11.47 -25.67 48.75
CA LYS A 889 -11.46 -26.96 49.46
C LYS A 889 -11.27 -26.81 50.97
N GLN A 890 -10.72 -25.68 51.44
CA GLN A 890 -10.57 -25.40 52.86
C GLN A 890 -11.84 -24.81 53.50
N PHE A 891 -12.65 -24.08 52.73
CA PHE A 891 -13.90 -23.48 53.21
C PHE A 891 -15.13 -24.25 52.70
N GLY A 892 -16.19 -24.27 53.51
CA GLY A 892 -17.47 -24.90 53.14
C GLY A 892 -18.33 -24.00 52.24
N LEU A 893 -18.00 -22.71 52.18
CA LEU A 893 -18.51 -21.75 51.20
C LEU A 893 -17.47 -20.64 51.00
N VAL A 894 -17.30 -20.22 49.76
CA VAL A 894 -16.59 -18.99 49.40
C VAL A 894 -17.61 -18.01 48.85
N LEU A 895 -17.52 -16.76 49.31
CA LEU A 895 -18.32 -15.63 48.85
C LEU A 895 -17.40 -14.52 48.35
N THR A 896 -17.93 -13.67 47.48
CA THR A 896 -17.30 -12.42 47.06
C THR A 896 -18.23 -11.25 47.37
N PHE A 897 -17.64 -10.13 47.79
CA PHE A 897 -18.33 -8.85 47.95
C PHE A 897 -17.69 -7.80 47.03
N ASP A 898 -18.45 -7.35 46.04
CA ASP A 898 -18.07 -6.29 45.11
C ASP A 898 -18.87 -5.02 45.37
N TYR A 899 -18.22 -3.87 45.30
CA TYR A 899 -18.76 -2.60 45.75
C TYR A 899 -18.23 -1.40 44.93
N GLU A 900 -18.92 -0.27 44.99
CA GLU A 900 -18.50 0.93 44.27
C GLU A 900 -17.39 1.66 45.05
N ASN A 901 -16.26 1.88 44.38
CA ASN A 901 -14.95 2.11 44.99
C ASN A 901 -14.42 3.56 44.87
N LEU A 902 -15.15 4.49 44.24
CA LEU A 902 -14.65 5.82 43.89
C LEU A 902 -15.53 6.96 44.45
N ASP A 903 -16.83 6.89 44.17
CA ASP A 903 -17.81 7.92 44.53
C ASP A 903 -18.44 7.65 45.92
N THR A 904 -18.54 6.39 46.31
CA THR A 904 -19.12 5.92 47.58
C THR A 904 -18.08 5.94 48.71
N SER A 905 -18.48 6.37 49.91
CA SER A 905 -17.57 6.44 51.06
C SER A 905 -17.14 5.05 51.55
N ILE A 906 -15.99 4.97 52.22
CA ILE A 906 -15.52 3.71 52.83
C ILE A 906 -16.49 3.27 53.96
N GLU A 907 -17.11 4.24 54.64
CA GLU A 907 -18.06 4.06 55.74
C GLU A 907 -19.41 3.47 55.29
N ASP A 908 -19.90 3.91 54.12
CA ASP A 908 -21.13 3.41 53.52
C ASP A 908 -20.92 2.01 52.94
N ASN A 909 -19.79 1.79 52.24
CA ASN A 909 -19.39 0.47 51.78
C ASN A 909 -19.25 -0.55 52.94
N GLY A 910 -18.65 -0.13 54.06
CA GLY A 910 -18.57 -0.95 55.27
C GLY A 910 -19.92 -1.17 55.98
N SER A 911 -20.93 -0.35 55.66
CA SER A 911 -22.31 -0.56 56.11
C SER A 911 -23.03 -1.58 55.22
N MET A 912 -22.94 -1.39 53.90
CA MET A 912 -23.53 -2.26 52.88
C MET A 912 -22.98 -3.70 52.92
N LEU A 913 -21.69 -3.88 53.27
CA LEU A 913 -21.12 -5.19 53.56
C LEU A 913 -21.87 -5.91 54.69
N GLY A 914 -22.14 -5.21 55.78
CA GLY A 914 -22.90 -5.76 56.92
C GLY A 914 -24.35 -6.08 56.56
N GLU A 915 -25.00 -5.23 55.77
CA GLU A 915 -26.36 -5.45 55.28
C GLU A 915 -26.45 -6.68 54.36
N LYS A 916 -25.55 -6.81 53.37
CA LYS A 916 -25.54 -7.96 52.46
C LYS A 916 -25.20 -9.28 53.14
N LEU A 917 -24.36 -9.26 54.19
CA LEU A 917 -24.13 -10.43 55.04
C LEU A 917 -25.39 -10.79 55.84
N ALA A 918 -26.10 -9.80 56.39
CA ALA A 918 -27.36 -10.03 57.10
C ALA A 918 -28.47 -10.58 56.20
N ASP A 919 -28.61 -10.09 54.96
CA ASP A 919 -29.57 -10.56 53.95
C ASP A 919 -29.52 -12.08 53.73
N VAL A 920 -28.31 -12.67 53.79
CA VAL A 920 -28.07 -14.12 53.58
C VAL A 920 -27.99 -14.92 54.90
N GLY A 921 -28.33 -14.30 56.04
CA GLY A 921 -28.39 -14.95 57.34
C GLY A 921 -27.10 -14.88 58.19
N LEU A 922 -26.07 -14.14 57.77
CA LEU A 922 -24.86 -13.89 58.56
C LEU A 922 -25.04 -12.68 59.47
N ALA A 923 -26.05 -12.76 60.34
CA ALA A 923 -26.34 -11.78 61.39
C ALA A 923 -25.74 -12.19 62.76
N PRO A 924 -25.56 -11.26 63.71
CA PRO A 924 -24.97 -11.54 65.02
C PRO A 924 -25.57 -12.76 65.72
N GLY A 925 -24.75 -13.79 65.94
CA GLY A 925 -25.19 -15.07 66.53
C GLY A 925 -25.44 -16.21 65.53
N HIS A 926 -25.12 -16.05 64.25
CA HIS A 926 -25.29 -17.09 63.21
C HIS A 926 -24.53 -18.43 63.44
N GLY A 927 -23.62 -18.51 64.43
CA GLY A 927 -23.02 -19.76 64.89
C GLY A 927 -22.09 -20.46 63.88
N LYS A 928 -21.41 -19.69 63.02
CA LYS A 928 -20.50 -20.18 61.97
C LYS A 928 -19.16 -19.46 62.07
N GLU A 929 -18.09 -20.06 61.58
CA GLU A 929 -16.85 -19.32 61.33
C GLU A 929 -17.01 -18.48 60.06
N LEU A 930 -16.76 -17.17 60.16
CA LEU A 930 -16.75 -16.25 59.01
C LEU A 930 -15.42 -15.52 58.95
N ILE A 931 -14.66 -15.75 57.88
CA ILE A 931 -13.36 -15.11 57.63
C ILE A 931 -13.51 -14.12 56.49
N ILE A 932 -13.05 -12.89 56.68
CA ILE A 932 -12.91 -11.92 55.59
C ILE A 932 -11.45 -11.93 55.10
N ILE A 933 -11.26 -12.00 53.79
CA ILE A 933 -9.96 -11.92 53.12
C ILE A 933 -10.00 -10.69 52.20
N ALA A 934 -9.42 -9.59 52.66
CA ALA A 934 -9.59 -8.29 52.04
C ALA A 934 -8.28 -7.77 51.42
N HIS A 935 -8.40 -7.15 50.25
CA HIS A 935 -7.31 -6.50 49.54
C HIS A 935 -7.36 -4.99 49.70
N SER A 936 -6.23 -4.33 49.94
CA SER A 936 -6.09 -2.87 49.81
C SER A 936 -7.19 -2.12 50.58
N MET A 937 -7.88 -1.17 49.95
CA MET A 937 -9.03 -0.42 50.50
C MET A 937 -10.19 -1.31 50.99
N GLY A 938 -10.37 -2.52 50.45
CA GLY A 938 -11.34 -3.50 50.95
C GLY A 938 -11.09 -3.89 52.41
N GLY A 939 -9.83 -3.82 52.86
CA GLY A 939 -9.49 -3.99 54.27
C GLY A 939 -10.02 -2.86 55.14
N LEU A 940 -10.04 -1.62 54.65
CA LEU A 940 -10.62 -0.47 55.35
C LEU A 940 -12.16 -0.56 55.44
N VAL A 941 -12.81 -0.98 54.35
CA VAL A 941 -14.25 -1.32 54.31
C VAL A 941 -14.58 -2.38 55.36
N SER A 942 -13.75 -3.44 55.43
CA SER A 942 -13.90 -4.54 56.38
C SER A 942 -13.67 -4.10 57.83
N ARG A 943 -12.60 -3.34 58.10
CA ARG A 943 -12.31 -2.74 59.41
C ARG A 943 -13.46 -1.86 59.88
N TRP A 944 -14.01 -0.99 59.03
CA TRP A 944 -15.14 -0.14 59.38
C TRP A 944 -16.38 -0.95 59.79
N PHE A 945 -16.70 -2.02 59.05
CA PHE A 945 -17.77 -2.95 59.43
C PHE A 945 -17.52 -3.57 60.82
N ILE A 946 -16.32 -4.10 61.04
CA ILE A 946 -15.95 -4.85 62.25
C ILE A 946 -15.90 -3.94 63.49
N GLU A 947 -15.17 -2.82 63.40
CA GLU A 947 -14.86 -1.89 64.50
C GLU A 947 -16.04 -0.96 64.80
N GLN A 948 -16.63 -0.32 63.79
CA GLN A 948 -17.62 0.76 63.98
C GLN A 948 -19.07 0.28 63.87
N LYS A 949 -19.35 -0.70 62.99
CA LYS A 949 -20.71 -1.24 62.76
C LYS A 949 -21.00 -2.52 63.56
N LYS A 950 -20.13 -2.90 64.50
CA LYS A 950 -20.25 -4.10 65.38
C LYS A 950 -20.17 -5.43 64.62
N GLY A 951 -19.55 -5.44 63.44
CA GLY A 951 -19.28 -6.64 62.64
C GLY A 951 -18.42 -7.67 63.36
N ASN A 952 -17.71 -7.30 64.44
CA ASN A 952 -17.04 -8.25 65.35
C ASN A 952 -17.96 -9.23 66.11
N LYS A 953 -19.29 -9.13 65.93
CA LYS A 953 -20.25 -10.17 66.36
C LYS A 953 -20.62 -11.17 65.25
N VAL A 954 -20.02 -11.04 64.07
CA VAL A 954 -20.31 -11.77 62.84
C VAL A 954 -19.01 -12.34 62.26
N VAL A 955 -18.04 -11.46 61.99
CA VAL A 955 -16.70 -11.83 61.51
C VAL A 955 -15.90 -12.49 62.63
N SER A 956 -15.25 -13.60 62.32
CA SER A 956 -14.42 -14.39 63.24
C SER A 956 -12.92 -14.06 63.13
N LYS A 957 -12.45 -13.65 61.94
CA LYS A 957 -11.06 -13.33 61.60
C LYS A 957 -11.01 -12.43 60.36
N LEU A 958 -10.03 -11.51 60.29
CA LEU A 958 -9.79 -10.66 59.12
C LEU A 958 -8.36 -10.83 58.62
N PHE A 959 -8.18 -11.06 57.32
CA PHE A 959 -6.91 -10.91 56.61
C PHE A 959 -6.91 -9.61 55.82
N MET A 960 -5.80 -8.87 55.90
CA MET A 960 -5.57 -7.60 55.20
C MET A 960 -4.31 -7.70 54.35
N LEU A 961 -4.48 -7.77 53.03
CA LEU A 961 -3.39 -7.89 52.06
C LEU A 961 -3.18 -6.52 51.41
N GLY A 962 -2.09 -5.84 51.77
CA GLY A 962 -1.76 -4.49 51.28
C GLY A 962 -2.69 -3.35 51.75
N THR A 963 -3.45 -3.55 52.82
CA THR A 963 -4.40 -2.53 53.30
C THR A 963 -3.67 -1.27 53.82
N PRO A 964 -3.96 -0.06 53.30
CA PRO A 964 -3.33 1.17 53.76
C PRO A 964 -3.89 1.62 55.12
N ASN A 965 -3.47 0.99 56.21
CA ASN A 965 -3.98 1.28 57.55
C ASN A 965 -3.65 2.69 58.06
N ASN A 966 -2.69 3.40 57.45
CA ASN A 966 -2.39 4.80 57.72
C ASN A 966 -2.16 5.61 56.41
N GLY A 967 -2.97 5.37 55.38
CA GLY A 967 -2.97 6.14 54.13
C GLY A 967 -2.12 5.56 52.99
N SER A 968 -2.31 6.06 51.78
CA SER A 968 -1.60 5.63 50.55
C SER A 968 -1.03 6.83 49.80
N ALA A 969 0.03 6.62 49.02
CA ALA A 969 0.51 7.62 48.05
C ALA A 969 -0.52 7.85 46.92
N TRP A 970 -1.32 6.84 46.61
CA TRP A 970 -2.45 6.91 45.69
C TRP A 970 -3.71 7.51 46.36
N SER A 971 -3.54 8.62 47.09
CA SER A 971 -4.64 9.42 47.61
C SER A 971 -5.17 10.45 46.60
N ASP A 972 -4.40 10.73 45.54
CA ASP A 972 -4.91 11.37 44.32
C ASP A 972 -5.06 10.33 43.20
N VAL A 973 -6.14 10.45 42.41
CA VAL A 973 -6.40 9.58 41.26
C VAL A 973 -5.43 9.82 40.11
N ARG A 974 -4.96 11.06 39.93
CA ARG A 974 -3.97 11.41 38.91
C ARG A 974 -2.69 10.62 39.15
N ASP A 975 -2.08 10.78 40.32
CA ASP A 975 -0.81 10.14 40.70
C ASP A 975 -0.91 8.61 40.61
N MET A 976 -2.05 8.03 41.05
CA MET A 976 -2.35 6.61 40.89
C MET A 976 -2.38 6.19 39.41
N ALA A 977 -3.08 6.95 38.57
CA ALA A 977 -3.25 6.61 37.17
C ALA A 977 -1.97 6.84 36.34
N GLU A 978 -1.24 7.92 36.59
CA GLU A 978 0.10 8.19 36.03
C GLU A 978 1.08 7.06 36.38
N SER A 979 1.07 6.59 37.64
CA SER A 979 1.86 5.44 38.10
C SER A 979 1.48 4.15 37.37
N LEU A 980 0.19 3.79 37.35
CA LEU A 980 -0.31 2.55 36.75
C LEU A 980 -0.10 2.52 35.23
N ILE A 981 -0.27 3.64 34.54
CA ILE A 981 0.01 3.77 33.11
C ILE A 981 1.52 3.69 32.84
N THR A 982 2.37 4.35 33.63
CA THR A 982 3.83 4.23 33.52
C THR A 982 4.28 2.77 33.69
N MET A 983 3.76 2.06 34.69
CA MET A 983 4.02 0.63 34.89
C MET A 983 3.52 -0.24 33.73
N ALA A 984 2.36 0.09 33.14
CA ALA A 984 1.81 -0.63 32.01
C ALA A 984 2.62 -0.42 30.72
N ILE A 985 3.01 0.82 30.38
CA ILE A 985 3.82 1.12 29.18
C ILE A 985 5.15 0.34 29.23
N ASN A 986 5.83 0.37 30.39
CA ASN A 986 7.13 -0.28 30.58
C ASN A 986 7.04 -1.79 30.91
N GLY A 987 5.89 -2.44 30.67
CA GLY A 987 5.75 -3.90 30.69
C GLY A 987 5.73 -4.57 32.08
N VAL A 988 5.45 -3.81 33.15
CA VAL A 988 5.51 -4.31 34.54
C VAL A 988 4.21 -4.98 34.99
N ALA A 989 3.07 -4.61 34.40
CA ALA A 989 1.73 -5.03 34.87
C ALA A 989 1.19 -6.27 34.13
N PHE A 990 1.18 -7.44 34.80
CA PHE A 990 0.58 -8.68 34.27
C PHE A 990 -0.96 -8.74 34.36
N LEU A 991 -1.59 -7.84 35.13
CA LEU A 991 -3.04 -7.82 35.35
C LEU A 991 -3.71 -6.60 34.70
N LYS A 992 -5.05 -6.65 34.60
CA LYS A 992 -5.92 -5.62 34.01
C LYS A 992 -5.97 -4.22 34.69
N PRO A 993 -5.50 -3.93 35.93
CA PRO A 993 -5.68 -2.63 36.63
C PRO A 993 -5.41 -1.33 35.85
N TRP A 994 -4.47 -1.32 34.90
CA TRP A 994 -4.18 -0.15 34.06
C TRP A 994 -5.40 0.34 33.24
N THR A 995 -6.34 -0.54 32.96
CA THR A 995 -7.60 -0.19 32.28
C THR A 995 -8.52 0.68 33.15
N LEU A 996 -8.49 0.51 34.49
CA LEU A 996 -9.22 1.39 35.39
C LEU A 996 -8.55 2.78 35.44
N ALA A 997 -7.23 2.84 35.51
CA ALA A 997 -6.45 4.09 35.46
C ALA A 997 -6.82 4.96 34.24
N ILE A 998 -6.99 4.33 33.08
CA ILE A 998 -7.45 5.00 31.86
C ILE A 998 -8.89 5.53 32.00
N SER A 999 -9.82 4.71 32.52
CA SER A 999 -11.20 5.16 32.78
C SER A 999 -11.30 6.27 33.84
N LEU A 1000 -10.30 6.36 34.71
CA LEU A 1000 -10.17 7.36 35.77
C LEU A 1000 -9.62 8.69 35.25
N PHE A 1001 -8.64 8.68 34.33
CA PHE A 1001 -8.12 9.89 33.69
C PHE A 1001 -9.25 10.72 33.04
N GLY A 1002 -10.15 10.08 32.29
CA GLY A 1002 -11.32 10.74 31.70
C GLY A 1002 -12.40 11.19 32.71
N LYS A 1003 -12.36 10.70 33.96
CA LYS A 1003 -13.30 11.05 35.04
C LYS A 1003 -12.77 12.10 36.02
N ALA A 1004 -11.45 12.24 36.19
CA ALA A 1004 -10.85 13.14 37.18
C ALA A 1004 -11.35 14.60 37.06
N VAL A 1005 -11.60 15.05 35.82
CA VAL A 1005 -12.17 16.37 35.47
C VAL A 1005 -13.52 16.66 36.14
N ARG A 1006 -14.26 15.65 36.63
CA ARG A 1006 -15.60 15.81 37.25
C ARG A 1006 -15.58 15.94 38.77
N GLY A 1007 -14.44 15.76 39.44
CA GLY A 1007 -14.27 16.04 40.88
C GLY A 1007 -14.96 15.09 41.88
N THR A 1008 -15.82 14.18 41.42
CA THR A 1008 -16.53 13.19 42.26
C THR A 1008 -15.61 11.99 42.54
N GLN A 1009 -14.97 12.05 43.72
CA GLN A 1009 -14.01 11.07 44.23
C GLN A 1009 -13.99 11.23 45.75
N ASN A 1010 -14.70 10.38 46.50
CA ASN A 1010 -14.80 10.50 47.95
C ASN A 1010 -13.82 9.55 48.66
N SER A 1011 -13.75 8.30 48.24
CA SER A 1011 -12.93 7.25 48.86
C SER A 1011 -11.43 7.58 48.88
N LEU A 1012 -10.88 8.10 47.77
CA LEU A 1012 -9.44 8.42 47.67
C LEU A 1012 -9.03 9.57 48.60
N LYS A 1013 -9.88 10.59 48.73
CA LYS A 1013 -9.67 11.70 49.68
C LYS A 1013 -9.71 11.21 51.13
N GLN A 1014 -10.48 10.16 51.42
CA GLN A 1014 -10.45 9.47 52.73
C GLN A 1014 -9.18 8.63 52.93
N MET A 1015 -8.51 8.18 51.86
CA MET A 1015 -7.23 7.48 51.93
C MET A 1015 -6.00 8.39 52.13
N HIS A 1016 -6.14 9.72 52.12
CA HIS A 1016 -5.07 10.61 52.60
C HIS A 1016 -4.85 10.44 54.12
N SER A 1017 -3.59 10.39 54.58
CA SER A 1017 -3.25 10.01 55.97
C SER A 1017 -3.88 10.90 57.05
N ASP A 1018 -4.07 12.19 56.76
CA ASP A 1018 -4.65 13.16 57.71
C ASP A 1018 -6.19 13.17 57.75
N SER A 1019 -6.86 12.29 56.99
CA SER A 1019 -8.32 12.31 56.86
C SER A 1019 -9.04 12.08 58.21
N PRO A 1020 -10.28 12.57 58.37
CA PRO A 1020 -11.12 12.23 59.54
C PRO A 1020 -11.38 10.72 59.67
N PHE A 1021 -11.38 9.98 58.55
CA PHE A 1021 -11.62 8.54 58.51
C PHE A 1021 -10.57 7.76 59.31
N TYR A 1022 -9.26 8.00 59.08
CA TYR A 1022 -8.22 7.33 59.87
C TYR A 1022 -8.24 7.72 61.35
N LYS A 1023 -8.66 8.95 61.67
CA LYS A 1023 -8.82 9.41 63.07
C LYS A 1023 -9.99 8.71 63.78
N ALA A 1024 -11.02 8.29 63.05
CA ALA A 1024 -12.10 7.47 63.58
C ALA A 1024 -11.73 5.98 63.68
N LEU A 1025 -10.93 5.46 62.74
CA LEU A 1025 -10.58 4.04 62.64
C LEU A 1025 -9.36 3.65 63.50
N ASN A 1026 -8.36 4.51 63.62
CA ASN A 1026 -7.15 4.27 64.44
C ASN A 1026 -7.27 5.03 65.79
N ASN A 1027 -8.29 4.66 66.57
CA ASN A 1027 -8.65 5.34 67.83
C ASN A 1027 -8.43 4.48 69.10
N GLY A 1028 -7.64 3.40 69.00
CA GLY A 1028 -7.38 2.48 70.10
C GLY A 1028 -8.54 1.54 70.48
N THR A 1029 -9.60 1.43 69.67
CA THR A 1029 -10.69 0.47 69.91
C THR A 1029 -10.27 -0.95 69.53
N ASP A 1030 -10.33 -1.89 70.49
CA ASP A 1030 -10.07 -3.31 70.25
C ASP A 1030 -11.20 -3.95 69.39
N PRO A 1031 -10.89 -4.51 68.20
CA PRO A 1031 -11.89 -5.19 67.35
C PRO A 1031 -12.37 -6.51 67.96
N LYS A 1032 -11.66 -7.08 68.96
CA LYS A 1032 -11.97 -8.32 69.71
C LYS A 1032 -11.83 -9.63 68.91
N ILE A 1033 -11.41 -9.53 67.65
CA ILE A 1033 -11.15 -10.67 66.76
C ILE A 1033 -9.71 -10.59 66.21
N PRO A 1034 -9.09 -11.70 65.75
CA PRO A 1034 -7.73 -11.68 65.21
C PRO A 1034 -7.68 -10.98 63.85
N TYR A 1035 -6.70 -10.09 63.68
CA TYR A 1035 -6.32 -9.48 62.41
C TYR A 1035 -4.96 -10.05 61.96
N ILE A 1036 -4.87 -10.45 60.70
CA ILE A 1036 -3.63 -10.87 60.03
C ILE A 1036 -3.34 -9.86 58.93
N VAL A 1037 -2.11 -9.35 58.90
CA VAL A 1037 -1.63 -8.34 57.96
C VAL A 1037 -0.55 -8.97 57.08
N VAL A 1038 -0.75 -8.91 55.77
CA VAL A 1038 0.23 -9.37 54.77
C VAL A 1038 0.77 -8.12 54.06
N ALA A 1039 2.01 -7.77 54.40
CA ALA A 1039 2.72 -6.61 53.88
C ALA A 1039 3.66 -7.03 52.76
N GLY A 1040 3.28 -6.72 51.52
CA GLY A 1040 4.15 -6.86 50.36
C GLY A 1040 5.33 -5.88 50.45
N ASN A 1041 6.49 -6.32 49.99
CA ASN A 1041 7.68 -5.50 49.94
C ASN A 1041 8.47 -5.82 48.66
N THR A 1042 8.44 -4.90 47.70
CA THR A 1042 9.15 -5.00 46.41
C THR A 1042 10.64 -5.27 46.58
N GLN A 1043 11.24 -4.78 47.67
CA GLN A 1043 12.66 -4.90 47.95
C GLN A 1043 13.09 -6.32 48.35
N LEU A 1044 12.14 -7.19 48.72
CA LEU A 1044 12.37 -8.62 48.99
C LEU A 1044 12.31 -9.49 47.73
N ILE A 1045 11.84 -8.96 46.59
CA ILE A 1045 11.69 -9.71 45.33
C ILE A 1045 13.06 -10.08 44.75
N SER A 1046 13.49 -11.31 45.02
CA SER A 1046 14.78 -11.83 44.56
C SER A 1046 14.76 -12.15 43.05
N PRO A 1047 15.74 -11.69 42.26
CA PRO A 1047 15.78 -11.87 40.81
C PRO A 1047 16.29 -13.25 40.36
N LYS A 1048 16.18 -14.29 41.20
CA LYS A 1048 16.63 -15.64 40.83
C LYS A 1048 15.69 -16.27 39.79
N ILE A 1049 16.30 -16.86 38.77
CA ILE A 1049 15.67 -17.68 37.75
C ILE A 1049 15.64 -19.12 38.26
N ASP A 1050 14.51 -19.81 38.05
CA ASP A 1050 14.42 -21.27 38.17
C ASP A 1050 14.17 -21.85 36.77
N ASP A 1051 15.15 -22.60 36.25
CA ASP A 1051 15.10 -23.18 34.91
C ASP A 1051 14.08 -24.32 34.78
N THR A 1052 13.58 -24.88 35.88
CA THR A 1052 12.54 -25.94 35.86
C THR A 1052 11.13 -25.41 35.60
N ALA A 1053 10.93 -24.10 35.69
CA ALA A 1053 9.61 -23.48 35.70
C ALA A 1053 8.83 -23.62 34.37
N THR A 1054 7.50 -23.76 34.47
CA THR A 1054 6.56 -23.85 33.34
C THR A 1054 6.59 -22.64 32.40
N LYS A 1055 6.13 -22.80 31.15
CA LYS A 1055 6.00 -21.70 30.16
C LYS A 1055 5.32 -20.43 30.72
N LEU A 1056 4.29 -20.60 31.56
CA LEU A 1056 3.60 -19.47 32.19
C LEU A 1056 4.55 -18.70 33.15
N MET A 1057 5.22 -19.41 34.05
CA MET A 1057 6.24 -18.83 34.95
C MET A 1057 7.41 -18.19 34.18
N LYS A 1058 7.88 -18.81 33.09
CA LYS A 1058 8.94 -18.23 32.26
C LYS A 1058 8.54 -16.92 31.57
N LEU A 1059 7.25 -16.69 31.35
CA LEU A 1059 6.72 -15.39 30.93
C LEU A 1059 6.82 -14.34 32.06
N PHE A 1060 6.48 -14.72 33.30
CA PHE A 1060 6.66 -13.85 34.48
C PHE A 1060 8.14 -13.51 34.76
N THR A 1061 9.08 -14.43 34.49
CA THR A 1061 10.52 -14.20 34.75
C THR A 1061 11.09 -13.06 33.90
N ILE A 1062 10.59 -12.85 32.68
CA ILE A 1062 11.07 -11.81 31.75
C ILE A 1062 10.85 -10.39 32.32
N VAL A 1063 9.81 -10.21 33.14
CA VAL A 1063 9.45 -8.92 33.77
C VAL A 1063 10.35 -8.59 34.98
N ARG A 1064 11.11 -9.54 35.54
CA ARG A 1064 11.90 -9.37 36.77
C ARG A 1064 13.23 -8.58 36.62
N LYS A 1065 13.30 -7.61 35.70
CA LYS A 1065 14.43 -6.65 35.68
C LYS A 1065 14.25 -5.60 36.78
N ARG A 1066 15.01 -5.75 37.88
CA ARG A 1066 15.00 -4.89 39.07
C ARG A 1066 15.04 -3.38 38.79
N GLY A 1067 15.62 -2.94 37.67
CA GLY A 1067 15.73 -1.52 37.28
C GLY A 1067 14.40 -0.76 37.25
N ALA A 1068 13.31 -1.39 36.76
CA ALA A 1068 12.00 -0.73 36.69
C ALA A 1068 11.44 -0.41 38.10
N TYR A 1069 11.52 -1.37 39.03
CA TYR A 1069 11.14 -1.18 40.42
C TYR A 1069 12.09 -0.19 41.14
N LEU A 1070 13.40 -0.25 40.87
CA LEU A 1070 14.39 0.65 41.47
C LEU A 1070 14.14 2.13 41.09
N ALA A 1071 13.70 2.39 39.86
CA ALA A 1071 13.32 3.72 39.41
C ALA A 1071 12.04 4.21 40.11
N LEU A 1072 11.00 3.38 40.22
CA LEU A 1072 9.75 3.72 40.92
C LEU A 1072 9.96 3.93 42.44
N ASP A 1073 10.79 3.10 43.08
CA ASP A 1073 11.22 3.29 44.47
C ASP A 1073 11.92 4.65 44.68
N THR A 1074 12.72 5.08 43.70
CA THR A 1074 13.50 6.34 43.76
C THR A 1074 12.64 7.58 43.49
N LEU A 1075 11.75 7.50 42.49
CA LEU A 1075 10.85 8.58 42.08
C LEU A 1075 9.72 8.83 43.10
N ILE A 1076 9.03 7.76 43.52
CA ILE A 1076 7.73 7.88 44.21
C ILE A 1076 7.86 7.63 45.73
N PHE A 1077 8.31 6.43 46.14
CA PHE A 1077 8.08 5.96 47.52
C PHE A 1077 9.23 6.22 48.51
N LYS A 1078 10.49 6.16 48.07
CA LYS A 1078 11.73 6.38 48.87
C LYS A 1078 11.88 5.52 50.14
N ASN A 1079 11.01 4.53 50.32
CA ASN A 1079 10.85 3.67 51.50
C ASN A 1079 10.35 2.28 51.05
N PRO A 1080 10.50 1.22 51.86
CA PRO A 1080 9.89 -0.08 51.57
C PRO A 1080 8.37 0.02 51.34
N ASN A 1081 7.89 -0.56 50.26
CA ASN A 1081 6.52 -0.41 49.75
C ASN A 1081 6.09 -1.62 48.90
N ASP A 1082 4.80 -1.71 48.57
CA ASP A 1082 4.24 -2.72 47.66
C ASP A 1082 3.89 -2.15 46.26
N ILE A 1083 4.39 -0.99 45.87
CA ILE A 1083 4.02 -0.11 44.73
C ILE A 1083 2.79 0.80 44.93
N ALA A 1084 2.01 0.62 46.00
CA ALA A 1084 0.80 1.42 46.28
C ALA A 1084 0.80 2.00 47.70
N VAL A 1085 1.32 1.23 48.65
CA VAL A 1085 1.31 1.51 50.07
C VAL A 1085 2.71 1.27 50.63
N THR A 1086 3.19 2.16 51.49
CA THR A 1086 4.45 1.91 52.22
C THR A 1086 4.23 0.81 53.24
N VAL A 1087 5.22 -0.06 53.46
CA VAL A 1087 5.14 -1.16 54.45
C VAL A 1087 4.73 -0.62 55.82
N ARG A 1088 5.27 0.55 56.20
CA ARG A 1088 4.87 1.30 57.39
C ARG A 1088 3.37 1.59 57.47
N SER A 1089 2.73 2.03 56.38
CA SER A 1089 1.28 2.27 56.40
C SER A 1089 0.47 0.96 56.45
N ILE A 1090 0.98 -0.13 55.88
CA ILE A 1090 0.33 -1.45 55.97
C ILE A 1090 0.30 -1.94 57.42
N GLU A 1091 1.40 -1.81 58.16
CA GLU A 1091 1.55 -2.29 59.54
C GLU A 1091 1.01 -1.32 60.63
N GLN A 1092 0.84 -0.03 60.33
CA GLN A 1092 0.49 1.02 61.31
C GLN A 1092 -1.00 0.99 61.71
N LEU A 1093 -1.34 0.00 62.55
CA LEU A 1093 -2.58 -0.10 63.33
C LEU A 1093 -2.36 0.45 64.74
N ASP A 1094 -3.26 1.30 65.25
CA ASP A 1094 -3.31 1.60 66.70
C ASP A 1094 -3.90 0.42 67.47
N SER A 1095 -3.08 -0.63 67.56
CA SER A 1095 -3.34 -1.86 68.28
C SER A 1095 -2.77 -1.85 69.70
N SER A 1096 -2.34 -0.68 70.20
CA SER A 1096 -1.64 -0.51 71.48
C SER A 1096 -2.39 -1.14 72.66
N THR A 1097 -3.71 -0.98 72.68
CA THR A 1097 -4.68 -1.46 73.68
C THR A 1097 -5.25 -2.86 73.42
N TRP A 1098 -5.06 -3.43 72.22
CA TRP A 1098 -5.82 -4.62 71.79
C TRP A 1098 -5.44 -5.90 72.56
N LYS A 1099 -6.46 -6.68 72.96
CA LYS A 1099 -6.29 -7.96 73.68
C LYS A 1099 -5.67 -9.05 72.81
N LYS A 1100 -5.85 -8.98 71.49
CA LYS A 1100 -5.10 -9.75 70.50
C LYS A 1100 -4.34 -8.75 69.63
N LYS A 1101 -3.01 -8.85 69.59
CA LYS A 1101 -2.20 -8.06 68.67
C LYS A 1101 -2.39 -8.57 67.23
N PRO A 1102 -2.31 -7.70 66.20
CA PRO A 1102 -2.31 -8.15 64.82
C PRO A 1102 -1.06 -8.98 64.55
N GLU A 1103 -1.20 -10.05 63.78
CA GLU A 1103 -0.07 -10.83 63.26
C GLU A 1103 0.37 -10.21 61.93
N ILE A 1104 1.67 -9.95 61.74
CA ILE A 1104 2.19 -9.22 60.58
C ILE A 1104 3.24 -10.08 59.87
N TYR A 1105 3.02 -10.30 58.57
CA TYR A 1105 3.87 -11.11 57.71
C TYR A 1105 4.37 -10.26 56.54
N TYR A 1106 5.69 -10.26 56.32
CA TYR A 1106 6.31 -9.57 55.18
C TYR A 1106 6.53 -10.56 54.04
N VAL A 1107 6.13 -10.20 52.81
CA VAL A 1107 6.10 -11.11 51.66
C VAL A 1107 6.83 -10.51 50.46
N ALA A 1108 7.52 -11.35 49.69
CA ALA A 1108 8.19 -10.95 48.44
C ALA A 1108 7.18 -10.79 47.28
N CYS A 1109 6.29 -9.81 47.40
CA CYS A 1109 5.22 -9.49 46.43
C CYS A 1109 5.03 -7.99 46.24
N ASP A 1110 4.15 -7.63 45.31
CA ASP A 1110 3.64 -6.27 45.09
C ASP A 1110 2.11 -6.21 45.28
N HIS A 1111 1.56 -4.99 45.23
CA HIS A 1111 0.17 -4.71 45.54
C HIS A 1111 -0.83 -5.41 44.63
N LEU A 1112 -0.42 -5.79 43.41
CA LEU A 1112 -1.30 -6.37 42.42
C LEU A 1112 -1.25 -7.90 42.41
N ASN A 1113 -0.18 -8.54 42.91
CA ASN A 1113 0.01 -9.98 42.81
C ASN A 1113 -0.14 -10.80 44.11
N TYR A 1114 -0.56 -10.20 45.23
CA TYR A 1114 -0.87 -10.91 46.49
C TYR A 1114 -1.61 -12.25 46.32
N PHE A 1115 -2.69 -12.29 45.52
CA PHE A 1115 -3.52 -13.50 45.36
C PHE A 1115 -2.94 -14.53 44.38
N ASN A 1116 -1.87 -14.18 43.67
CA ASN A 1116 -1.11 -15.08 42.80
C ASN A 1116 0.29 -15.38 43.38
N ASN A 1117 0.60 -14.88 44.58
CA ASN A 1117 1.84 -15.13 45.28
C ASN A 1117 1.65 -16.29 46.27
N GLU A 1118 2.48 -17.33 46.13
CA GLU A 1118 2.35 -18.55 46.94
C GLU A 1118 2.63 -18.32 48.43
N GLU A 1119 3.54 -17.41 48.80
CA GLU A 1119 3.86 -17.09 50.19
C GLU A 1119 2.69 -16.35 50.87
N ALA A 1120 2.09 -15.36 50.19
CA ALA A 1120 0.89 -14.67 50.65
C ALA A 1120 -0.31 -15.63 50.80
N MET A 1121 -0.54 -16.52 49.83
CA MET A 1121 -1.63 -17.49 49.89
C MET A 1121 -1.37 -18.60 50.91
N ARG A 1122 -0.11 -19.00 51.13
CA ARG A 1122 0.28 -19.92 52.23
C ARG A 1122 -0.10 -19.35 53.59
N ILE A 1123 0.07 -18.05 53.85
CA ILE A 1123 -0.34 -17.39 55.11
C ILE A 1123 -1.86 -17.46 55.33
N VAL A 1124 -2.65 -17.28 54.26
CA VAL A 1124 -4.12 -17.39 54.30
C VAL A 1124 -4.58 -18.85 54.48
N LEU A 1125 -3.86 -19.82 53.91
CA LEU A 1125 -4.18 -21.25 53.93
C LEU A 1125 -3.62 -22.03 55.14
N SER A 1126 -2.63 -21.50 55.86
CA SER A 1126 -1.94 -22.16 56.98
C SER A 1126 -2.55 -21.91 58.36
N SER A 1127 -3.55 -21.01 58.41
CA SER A 1127 -4.05 -20.42 59.65
C SER A 1127 -5.53 -20.73 59.91
N LYS A 1128 -5.97 -21.92 59.49
CA LYS A 1128 -7.29 -22.51 59.81
C LYS A 1128 -7.13 -23.70 60.76
#